data_AF-A0A8T0E086-F1
#
_entry.id   AF-A0A8T0E086-F1
#
_cell.length_a   1.000
_cell.length_b   1.000
_cell.length_c   1.000
_cell.angle_alpha   90.00
_cell.angle_beta   90.00
_cell.angle_gamma   90.00
#
_symmetry.space_group_name_H-M   'P 1'
#
loop_
_entity.id
_entity.type
_entity.pdbx_description
1 polymer ?
#
loop_
_entity_poly.entity_id
_entity_poly.type
_entity_poly.pdbx_seq_one_letter_code
_entity_poly.pdbx_strand_id
1 'polypeptide(L)'
;MVTTKDVLRTTVPDILHGTQCGRITSVDDRLIGDRVVHEEHFGTIYYVGELPNSTDVWLGINWDNPNRGRHNGTYKGRQYFRAETETSGSFVRPDKVSLGTSLEEALVYRYVLCAECQLSAQKLDLLINPTLVTLTDCSSEATDNPVREAASFGTTLGCDEMEYSGSHEGLTQPVRIELFTNRSQLQAAGALSHQHCGPQGVPTTLKTLRSAVFTLVPIHRALRGPPNPETAYLWPLPGGTLGEFLPKLTELDLNGCLLSRWIDVAEMCVQLPWLKSLNLNSNHLRLPLSVCSEIPTKSKESALRLRCDLDSEPASSEQLLSRAFPELQQLLLVRSPFLNWIDLARIMKWVPSLKSLSVAHNELGNLPNGLPEHFVSRFRQLTELDLTQVGITELDNLFAIIGPSNQLDTLHLNQNEIATFPELPVSDVVPPSITSDHGAQITKTDPFTPSTWFQSLRTLGLRCTQFGDWHALRQLLRLPKLEHLLFADCPIMCRTSEQTARQEVIARLPSLSVLNRIEICADERRGAELDYLKRYGALWRSSGGAHSESIPGTGDKSCVSMDPVFANENPVFGRLCSKYGIPDDGEFKQVTHSLKEGLKSITFVLDYPKTANCPTGVSTQQNVVRRLHDRMMVGHLRMMVRRLFKLPPAVSYDLVVQGERHQKINSEVLLDADTREIGFYCLEDGDVIFVRLHN
;
A
#
# COMPACT_ATOMS: atom_id res chain seq x y z
N MET A 1 -50.48 9.96 -25.21
CA MET A 1 -49.24 10.76 -25.25
C MET A 1 -48.27 10.12 -24.28
N VAL A 2 -47.24 9.45 -24.79
CA VAL A 2 -46.18 8.85 -23.96
C VAL A 2 -45.36 10.01 -23.41
N THR A 3 -45.25 10.14 -22.09
CA THR A 3 -44.48 11.23 -21.50
C THR A 3 -42.98 10.95 -21.68
N THR A 4 -42.13 11.98 -21.68
CA THR A 4 -40.66 11.81 -21.74
C THR A 4 -40.11 10.92 -20.62
N LYS A 5 -40.84 10.83 -19.48
CA LYS A 5 -40.57 9.88 -18.40
C LYS A 5 -40.72 8.41 -18.81
N ASP A 6 -41.72 8.10 -19.63
CA ASP A 6 -42.01 6.72 -20.05
C ASP A 6 -41.03 6.24 -21.15
N VAL A 7 -40.55 7.16 -21.99
CA VAL A 7 -39.54 6.87 -23.03
C VAL A 7 -38.17 6.56 -22.41
N LEU A 8 -37.71 7.32 -21.41
CA LEU A 8 -36.42 7.07 -20.75
C LEU A 8 -36.43 5.81 -19.87
N ARG A 9 -37.56 5.48 -19.23
CA ARG A 9 -37.70 4.26 -18.40
C ARG A 9 -37.59 2.95 -19.20
N THR A 10 -37.79 2.99 -20.52
CA THR A 10 -37.80 1.80 -21.39
C THR A 10 -36.59 1.70 -22.32
N THR A 11 -35.63 2.65 -22.27
CA THR A 11 -34.56 2.77 -23.27
C THR A 11 -33.14 2.87 -22.72
N VAL A 12 -32.95 3.07 -21.41
CA VAL A 12 -31.61 3.09 -20.80
C VAL A 12 -31.17 1.66 -20.51
N PRO A 13 -30.15 1.13 -21.23
CA PRO A 13 -29.63 -0.21 -20.94
C PRO A 13 -28.91 -0.22 -19.59
N ASP A 14 -28.95 -1.36 -18.90
CA ASP A 14 -28.00 -1.61 -17.83
C ASP A 14 -26.62 -1.85 -18.44
N ILE A 15 -25.73 -0.87 -18.26
CA ILE A 15 -24.38 -0.93 -18.82
C ILE A 15 -23.52 -2.01 -18.15
N LEU A 16 -23.87 -2.50 -16.95
CA LEU A 16 -23.10 -3.52 -16.22
C LEU A 16 -23.17 -4.90 -16.89
N HIS A 17 -24.23 -5.15 -17.67
CA HIS A 17 -24.36 -6.35 -18.51
C HIS A 17 -23.80 -6.15 -19.93
N GLY A 18 -23.25 -4.96 -20.21
CA GLY A 18 -22.91 -4.50 -21.55
C GLY A 18 -24.14 -4.06 -22.34
N THR A 19 -23.90 -3.37 -23.45
CA THR A 19 -24.97 -2.77 -24.26
C THR A 19 -24.98 -3.36 -25.67
N GLN A 20 -25.83 -2.83 -26.55
CA GLN A 20 -25.82 -3.18 -27.97
C GLN A 20 -24.45 -2.95 -28.63
N CYS A 21 -23.59 -2.08 -28.09
CA CYS A 21 -22.26 -1.89 -28.64
C CYS A 21 -21.34 -3.09 -28.39
N GLY A 22 -21.58 -3.87 -27.33
CA GLY A 22 -20.80 -5.08 -27.00
C GLY A 22 -21.37 -6.35 -27.60
N ARG A 23 -22.49 -6.26 -28.35
CA ARG A 23 -23.13 -7.45 -28.94
C ARG A 23 -22.21 -8.11 -29.96
N ILE A 24 -21.99 -9.40 -29.79
CA ILE A 24 -21.20 -10.22 -30.72
C ILE A 24 -22.04 -10.52 -31.97
N THR A 25 -21.67 -9.95 -33.11
CA THR A 25 -22.38 -10.13 -34.40
C THR A 25 -21.65 -11.04 -35.38
N SER A 26 -20.32 -11.13 -35.27
CA SER A 26 -19.47 -12.07 -36.02
C SER A 26 -18.74 -12.94 -35.01
N VAL A 27 -18.67 -14.25 -35.27
CA VAL A 27 -18.01 -15.21 -34.39
C VAL A 27 -16.89 -15.86 -35.18
N ASP A 28 -15.70 -15.34 -35.00
CA ASP A 28 -14.48 -15.79 -35.66
C ASP A 28 -13.27 -15.66 -34.71
N ASP A 29 -12.11 -16.19 -35.12
CA ASP A 29 -10.91 -16.27 -34.28
C ASP A 29 -10.40 -14.91 -33.78
N ARG A 30 -10.85 -13.78 -34.37
CA ARG A 30 -10.48 -12.43 -33.90
C ARG A 30 -10.97 -12.12 -32.49
N LEU A 31 -12.03 -12.78 -32.05
CA LEU A 31 -12.54 -12.65 -30.68
C LEU A 31 -11.58 -13.23 -29.63
N ILE A 32 -10.64 -14.09 -30.02
CA ILE A 32 -9.67 -14.66 -29.08
C ILE A 32 -8.83 -13.54 -28.48
N GLY A 33 -8.78 -13.48 -27.15
CA GLY A 33 -8.13 -12.46 -26.33
C GLY A 33 -9.00 -11.25 -26.03
N ASP A 34 -10.21 -11.15 -26.60
CA ASP A 34 -11.17 -10.13 -26.17
C ASP A 34 -11.73 -10.46 -24.78
N ARG A 35 -12.09 -9.39 -24.06
CA ARG A 35 -12.72 -9.47 -22.75
C ARG A 35 -14.24 -9.42 -22.89
N VAL A 36 -14.92 -10.14 -22.03
CA VAL A 36 -16.38 -10.27 -22.00
C VAL A 36 -16.94 -10.16 -20.59
N VAL A 37 -18.19 -9.75 -20.49
CA VAL A 37 -19.01 -9.77 -19.27
C VAL A 37 -20.20 -10.69 -19.43
N HIS A 38 -20.54 -11.38 -18.34
CA HIS A 38 -21.80 -12.10 -18.17
C HIS A 38 -22.21 -12.08 -16.70
N GLU A 39 -23.41 -11.55 -16.42
CA GLU A 39 -23.93 -11.40 -15.03
C GLU A 39 -22.88 -10.78 -14.10
N GLU A 40 -22.35 -9.61 -14.47
CA GLU A 40 -21.29 -8.86 -13.75
C GLU A 40 -19.93 -9.58 -13.59
N HIS A 41 -19.74 -10.78 -14.13
CA HIS A 41 -18.42 -11.43 -14.09
C HIS A 41 -17.67 -11.22 -15.38
N PHE A 42 -16.39 -10.93 -15.26
CA PHE A 42 -15.51 -10.70 -16.40
C PHE A 42 -14.68 -11.92 -16.72
N GLY A 43 -14.40 -12.10 -18.01
CA GLY A 43 -13.55 -13.17 -18.51
C GLY A 43 -12.92 -12.81 -19.83
N THR A 44 -12.05 -13.69 -20.30
CA THR A 44 -11.32 -13.54 -21.57
C THR A 44 -11.65 -14.71 -22.49
N ILE A 45 -11.89 -14.46 -23.76
CA ILE A 45 -12.16 -15.51 -24.77
C ILE A 45 -10.83 -16.16 -25.15
N TYR A 46 -10.71 -17.48 -24.94
CA TYR A 46 -9.52 -18.29 -25.22
C TYR A 46 -9.70 -19.21 -26.44
N TYR A 47 -10.95 -19.48 -26.82
CA TYR A 47 -11.27 -20.37 -27.93
C TYR A 47 -12.54 -19.92 -28.63
N VAL A 48 -12.56 -20.09 -29.95
CA VAL A 48 -13.74 -19.93 -30.79
C VAL A 48 -13.82 -21.16 -31.68
N GLY A 49 -14.95 -21.84 -31.71
CA GLY A 49 -15.15 -22.96 -32.62
C GLY A 49 -16.21 -23.96 -32.18
N GLU A 50 -16.37 -25.02 -32.97
CA GLU A 50 -17.37 -26.05 -32.75
C GLU A 50 -16.95 -27.08 -31.69
N LEU A 51 -17.95 -27.60 -30.96
CA LEU A 51 -17.79 -28.71 -30.04
C LEU A 51 -18.30 -30.03 -30.66
N PRO A 52 -17.82 -31.20 -30.19
CA PRO A 52 -18.26 -32.50 -30.69
C PRO A 52 -19.78 -32.66 -30.59
N ASN A 53 -20.41 -33.01 -31.71
CA ASN A 53 -21.85 -33.17 -31.88
C ASN A 53 -22.67 -31.87 -31.77
N SER A 54 -22.03 -30.70 -31.90
CA SER A 54 -22.68 -29.39 -32.03
C SER A 54 -22.35 -28.81 -33.38
N THR A 55 -23.36 -28.38 -34.15
CA THR A 55 -23.17 -27.58 -35.37
C THR A 55 -22.95 -26.10 -35.07
N ASP A 56 -23.16 -25.69 -33.81
CA ASP A 56 -23.02 -24.31 -33.40
C ASP A 56 -21.61 -23.99 -32.91
N VAL A 57 -21.23 -22.72 -33.05
CA VAL A 57 -19.97 -22.16 -32.57
C VAL A 57 -20.08 -21.79 -31.09
N TRP A 58 -19.03 -22.13 -30.33
CA TRP A 58 -18.90 -21.88 -28.90
C TRP A 58 -17.70 -20.99 -28.62
N LEU A 59 -17.81 -20.18 -27.57
CA LEU A 59 -16.71 -19.42 -26.99
C LEU A 59 -16.18 -20.19 -25.79
N GLY A 60 -14.88 -20.53 -25.79
CA GLY A 60 -14.19 -20.97 -24.58
C GLY A 60 -13.72 -19.73 -23.81
N ILE A 61 -14.26 -19.51 -22.62
CA ILE A 61 -13.97 -18.34 -21.78
C ILE A 61 -13.17 -18.79 -20.57
N ASN A 62 -12.10 -18.06 -20.25
CA ASN A 62 -11.44 -18.11 -18.94
C ASN A 62 -11.95 -16.95 -18.09
N TRP A 63 -12.68 -17.24 -17.00
CA TRP A 63 -13.21 -16.22 -16.09
C TRP A 63 -12.14 -15.69 -15.14
N ASP A 64 -12.18 -14.39 -14.86
CA ASP A 64 -11.28 -13.75 -13.89
C ASP A 64 -11.57 -14.26 -12.46
N ASN A 65 -12.83 -14.61 -12.16
CA ASN A 65 -13.20 -15.33 -10.94
C ASN A 65 -13.06 -16.85 -11.18
N PRO A 66 -12.12 -17.54 -10.50
CA PRO A 66 -11.88 -18.96 -10.73
C PRO A 66 -13.08 -19.84 -10.40
N ASN A 67 -13.94 -19.41 -9.48
CA ASN A 67 -15.12 -20.18 -9.06
C ASN A 67 -16.31 -20.05 -10.03
N ARG A 68 -16.24 -19.17 -11.05
CA ARG A 68 -17.34 -18.95 -11.99
C ARG A 68 -17.44 -20.03 -13.06
N GLY A 69 -16.31 -20.58 -13.46
CA GLY A 69 -16.28 -21.58 -14.52
C GLY A 69 -16.63 -22.98 -14.04
N ARG A 70 -16.32 -23.97 -14.87
CA ARG A 70 -16.62 -25.39 -14.62
C ARG A 70 -15.47 -26.35 -14.91
N HIS A 71 -14.50 -25.93 -15.74
CA HIS A 71 -13.47 -26.84 -16.25
C HIS A 71 -12.20 -26.08 -16.67
N ASN A 72 -11.11 -26.80 -16.88
CA ASN A 72 -9.83 -26.25 -17.37
C ASN A 72 -9.76 -25.98 -18.89
N GLY A 73 -10.90 -26.09 -19.60
CA GLY A 73 -10.99 -25.94 -21.06
C GLY A 73 -10.96 -27.27 -21.82
N THR A 74 -11.13 -28.38 -21.10
CA THR A 74 -11.42 -29.69 -21.68
C THR A 74 -12.93 -29.90 -21.88
N TYR A 75 -13.27 -30.63 -22.94
CA TYR A 75 -14.62 -31.13 -23.17
C TYR A 75 -14.55 -32.56 -23.72
N LYS A 76 -15.23 -33.51 -23.06
CA LYS A 76 -15.22 -34.94 -23.40
C LYS A 76 -13.81 -35.53 -23.60
N GLY A 77 -12.87 -35.16 -22.74
CA GLY A 77 -11.48 -35.66 -22.76
C GLY A 77 -10.56 -35.01 -23.81
N ARG A 78 -11.05 -34.05 -24.60
CA ARG A 78 -10.24 -33.26 -25.54
C ARG A 78 -9.99 -31.86 -24.99
N GLN A 79 -8.75 -31.38 -25.09
CA GLN A 79 -8.38 -30.00 -24.74
C GLN A 79 -8.67 -29.05 -25.90
N TYR A 80 -9.37 -27.96 -25.65
CA TYR A 80 -9.65 -26.90 -26.64
C TYR A 80 -8.88 -25.62 -26.35
N PHE A 81 -8.84 -25.23 -25.07
CA PHE A 81 -7.99 -24.15 -24.55
C PHE A 81 -7.54 -24.50 -23.15
N ARG A 82 -6.52 -23.84 -22.62
CA ARG A 82 -6.07 -24.02 -21.23
C ARG A 82 -6.51 -22.82 -20.40
N ALA A 83 -7.48 -23.03 -19.50
CA ALA A 83 -7.87 -22.04 -18.51
C ALA A 83 -6.78 -21.89 -17.44
N GLU A 84 -6.83 -20.81 -16.67
CA GLU A 84 -5.84 -20.50 -15.63
C GLU A 84 -5.91 -21.47 -14.43
N THR A 85 -7.12 -21.92 -14.08
CA THR A 85 -7.35 -22.90 -13.01
C THR A 85 -8.15 -24.09 -13.51
N GLU A 86 -8.28 -25.12 -12.67
CA GLU A 86 -9.05 -26.31 -13.01
C GLU A 86 -10.54 -26.04 -13.24
N THR A 87 -11.04 -24.91 -12.74
CA THR A 87 -12.47 -24.57 -12.77
C THR A 87 -12.77 -23.22 -13.41
N SER A 88 -11.78 -22.39 -13.79
CA SER A 88 -12.07 -21.05 -14.32
C SER A 88 -12.63 -21.03 -15.75
N GLY A 89 -12.56 -22.14 -16.49
CA GLY A 89 -13.00 -22.19 -17.88
C GLY A 89 -14.49 -22.53 -18.06
N SER A 90 -15.11 -22.02 -19.13
CA SER A 90 -16.47 -22.39 -19.57
C SER A 90 -16.60 -22.38 -21.09
N PHE A 91 -17.47 -23.22 -21.66
CA PHE A 91 -17.96 -23.04 -23.03
C PHE A 91 -19.31 -22.33 -22.99
N VAL A 92 -19.40 -21.18 -23.64
CA VAL A 92 -20.57 -20.30 -23.60
C VAL A 92 -21.00 -19.94 -25.02
N ARG A 93 -22.31 -19.74 -25.21
CA ARG A 93 -22.83 -19.28 -26.50
C ARG A 93 -22.56 -17.78 -26.69
N PRO A 94 -22.20 -17.35 -27.92
CA PRO A 94 -21.90 -15.94 -28.19
C PRO A 94 -23.01 -14.96 -27.79
N ASP A 95 -24.29 -15.34 -27.88
CA ASP A 95 -25.45 -14.51 -27.51
C ASP A 95 -25.65 -14.35 -26.00
N LYS A 96 -24.95 -15.15 -25.19
CA LYS A 96 -25.05 -15.10 -23.72
C LYS A 96 -24.01 -14.19 -23.08
N VAL A 97 -23.03 -13.69 -23.82
CA VAL A 97 -22.00 -12.81 -23.28
C VAL A 97 -21.95 -11.51 -24.08
N SER A 98 -21.42 -10.47 -23.46
CA SER A 98 -21.22 -9.17 -24.11
C SER A 98 -19.76 -8.78 -24.05
N LEU A 99 -19.25 -8.15 -25.13
CA LEU A 99 -17.95 -7.49 -25.12
C LEU A 99 -17.94 -6.25 -24.22
N GLY A 100 -19.12 -5.72 -23.83
CA GLY A 100 -19.25 -4.64 -22.86
C GLY A 100 -20.04 -3.43 -23.35
N THR A 101 -19.67 -2.25 -22.85
CA THR A 101 -20.24 -0.93 -23.17
C THR A 101 -19.15 0.01 -23.74
N SER A 102 -19.56 1.12 -24.36
CA SER A 102 -18.62 2.16 -24.79
C SER A 102 -18.38 3.19 -23.67
N LEU A 103 -17.24 3.87 -23.73
CA LEU A 103 -16.95 4.98 -22.80
C LEU A 103 -18.03 6.08 -22.86
N GLU A 104 -18.56 6.35 -24.05
CA GLU A 104 -19.64 7.32 -24.28
C GLU A 104 -20.91 6.97 -23.48
N GLU A 105 -21.34 5.71 -23.53
CA GLU A 105 -22.50 5.22 -22.78
C GLU A 105 -22.24 5.22 -21.28
N ALA A 106 -21.04 4.79 -20.86
CA ALA A 106 -20.65 4.80 -19.46
C ALA A 106 -20.62 6.22 -18.86
N LEU A 107 -20.12 7.21 -19.60
CA LEU A 107 -20.12 8.62 -19.19
C LEU A 107 -21.55 9.15 -18.97
N VAL A 108 -22.45 8.86 -19.89
CA VAL A 108 -23.85 9.28 -19.78
C VAL A 108 -24.49 8.60 -18.59
N TYR A 109 -24.35 7.28 -18.49
CA TYR A 109 -24.90 6.50 -17.40
C TYR A 109 -24.43 7.02 -16.05
N ARG A 110 -23.13 7.25 -15.89
CA ARG A 110 -22.52 7.62 -14.61
C ARG A 110 -22.75 9.08 -14.22
N TYR A 111 -22.53 10.01 -15.16
CA TYR A 111 -22.45 11.43 -14.83
C TYR A 111 -23.67 12.24 -15.27
N VAL A 112 -24.51 11.73 -16.18
CA VAL A 112 -25.62 12.50 -16.78
C VAL A 112 -26.99 11.98 -16.34
N LEU A 113 -27.13 10.69 -16.08
CA LEU A 113 -28.39 10.14 -15.57
C LEU A 113 -28.63 10.52 -14.10
N CYS A 114 -29.89 10.80 -13.77
CA CYS A 114 -30.34 10.94 -12.39
C CYS A 114 -30.48 9.56 -11.71
N ALA A 115 -30.56 9.56 -10.37
CA ALA A 115 -30.63 8.35 -9.57
C ALA A 115 -31.83 7.46 -9.96
N GLU A 116 -33.00 8.05 -10.22
CA GLU A 116 -34.19 7.30 -10.64
C GLU A 116 -33.99 6.61 -12.00
N CYS A 117 -33.29 7.26 -12.95
CA CYS A 117 -32.98 6.65 -14.25
C CYS A 117 -31.95 5.52 -14.13
N GLN A 118 -30.93 5.67 -13.27
CA GLN A 118 -29.96 4.61 -12.98
C GLN A 118 -30.65 3.41 -12.31
N LEU A 119 -31.49 3.66 -11.29
CA LEU A 119 -32.31 2.63 -10.64
C LEU A 119 -33.24 1.91 -11.62
N SER A 120 -33.86 2.65 -12.55
CA SER A 120 -34.77 2.06 -13.53
C SER A 120 -34.04 1.14 -14.52
N ALA A 121 -32.82 1.51 -14.93
CA ALA A 121 -31.99 0.68 -15.80
C ALA A 121 -31.62 -0.65 -15.14
N GLN A 122 -31.24 -0.63 -13.84
CA GLN A 122 -30.90 -1.83 -13.07
C GLN A 122 -32.12 -2.68 -12.67
N LYS A 123 -33.31 -2.06 -12.58
CA LYS A 123 -34.57 -2.75 -12.24
C LYS A 123 -35.30 -3.35 -13.44
N LEU A 124 -34.85 -3.09 -14.67
CA LEU A 124 -35.52 -3.62 -15.86
C LEU A 124 -35.52 -5.16 -15.88
N ASP A 125 -34.59 -5.81 -15.17
CA ASP A 125 -34.55 -7.27 -14.99
C ASP A 125 -35.49 -7.80 -13.89
N LEU A 126 -36.06 -6.94 -13.04
CA LEU A 126 -36.88 -7.35 -11.88
C LEU A 126 -38.37 -6.98 -12.00
N LEU A 127 -38.77 -6.23 -13.02
CA LEU A 127 -40.14 -5.72 -13.19
C LEU A 127 -41.09 -6.78 -13.77
N ILE A 128 -41.30 -7.87 -13.01
CA ILE A 128 -42.56 -8.64 -12.99
C ILE A 128 -43.29 -8.32 -11.66
N ASN A 129 -43.57 -7.04 -11.37
CA ASN A 129 -44.76 -6.55 -10.63
C ASN A 129 -44.63 -5.05 -10.25
N PRO A 130 -45.63 -4.20 -10.53
CA PRO A 130 -45.49 -2.73 -10.47
C PRO A 130 -45.93 -2.10 -9.12
N THR A 131 -45.84 -2.79 -8.00
CA THR A 131 -46.30 -2.25 -6.70
C THR A 131 -45.22 -2.29 -5.65
N LEU A 132 -44.89 -1.10 -5.10
CA LEU A 132 -44.01 -0.77 -3.97
C LEU A 132 -42.58 -0.38 -4.34
N VAL A 133 -42.33 0.93 -4.53
CA VAL A 133 -41.18 1.61 -3.91
C VAL A 133 -41.54 3.08 -3.65
N THR A 134 -41.75 3.46 -2.39
CA THR A 134 -41.52 4.82 -1.91
C THR A 134 -40.16 4.82 -1.23
N LEU A 135 -39.25 5.67 -1.71
CA LEU A 135 -37.93 5.92 -1.12
C LEU A 135 -38.11 6.62 0.24
N THR A 136 -38.22 5.89 1.34
CA THR A 136 -38.31 6.51 2.67
C THR A 136 -37.33 6.00 3.72
N ASP A 137 -36.57 4.94 3.51
CA ASP A 137 -35.66 4.45 4.55
C ASP A 137 -34.25 4.10 4.01
N CYS A 138 -33.37 5.10 3.91
CA CYS A 138 -31.91 4.90 3.78
C CYS A 138 -31.21 5.71 4.89
N SER A 139 -30.59 5.02 5.86
CA SER A 139 -29.74 5.64 6.89
C SER A 139 -28.28 5.61 6.45
N SER A 140 -27.63 6.78 6.39
CA SER A 140 -26.26 6.97 5.88
C SER A 140 -25.22 7.30 6.97
N GLU A 141 -24.01 6.75 6.88
CA GLU A 141 -22.78 7.35 7.44
C GLU A 141 -22.03 8.11 6.35
N ALA A 142 -21.42 9.25 6.70
CA ALA A 142 -20.79 10.18 5.76
C ALA A 142 -19.36 9.73 5.38
N THR A 143 -19.11 9.52 4.08
CA THR A 143 -17.76 9.54 3.50
C THR A 143 -17.79 10.23 2.13
N ASP A 144 -16.65 10.79 1.70
CA ASP A 144 -16.46 11.49 0.41
C ASP A 144 -16.43 10.55 -0.82
N ASN A 145 -16.96 9.33 -0.70
CA ASN A 145 -17.04 8.31 -1.74
C ASN A 145 -18.51 7.97 -2.08
N PRO A 146 -18.80 7.37 -3.24
CA PRO A 146 -20.18 7.03 -3.62
C PRO A 146 -20.83 6.12 -2.58
N VAL A 147 -22.12 6.31 -2.35
CA VAL A 147 -22.94 5.49 -1.48
C VAL A 147 -23.09 4.11 -2.12
N ARG A 148 -22.33 3.11 -1.65
CA ARG A 148 -22.54 1.69 -1.98
C ARG A 148 -23.65 1.16 -1.08
N GLU A 149 -24.88 1.06 -1.59
CA GLU A 149 -26.01 0.49 -0.84
C GLU A 149 -26.40 -0.86 -1.42
N ALA A 150 -26.36 -1.91 -0.58
CA ALA A 150 -26.92 -3.22 -0.91
C ALA A 150 -28.39 -3.25 -0.47
N ALA A 151 -29.31 -3.54 -1.39
CA ALA A 151 -30.74 -3.67 -1.08
C ALA A 151 -31.20 -5.13 -1.28
N SER A 152 -31.72 -5.78 -0.24
CA SER A 152 -32.29 -7.13 -0.35
C SER A 152 -33.72 -7.08 -0.88
N PHE A 153 -33.99 -7.72 -2.02
CA PHE A 153 -35.33 -7.95 -2.55
C PHE A 153 -35.61 -9.46 -2.63
N GLY A 154 -36.83 -9.87 -2.30
CA GLY A 154 -37.26 -11.27 -2.35
C GLY A 154 -38.36 -11.48 -3.38
N THR A 155 -38.10 -12.32 -4.40
CA THR A 155 -39.13 -12.92 -5.26
C THR A 155 -38.68 -14.29 -5.76
N THR A 156 -39.57 -15.28 -5.67
CA THR A 156 -39.41 -16.67 -6.14
C THR A 156 -39.81 -16.81 -7.61
N LEU A 157 -38.91 -17.30 -8.47
CA LEU A 157 -39.19 -17.64 -9.88
C LEU A 157 -39.47 -19.14 -10.05
N GLY A 158 -40.32 -19.49 -11.03
CA GLY A 158 -40.91 -20.82 -11.26
C GLY A 158 -40.05 -21.82 -12.04
N CYS A 159 -40.46 -23.09 -11.98
CA CYS A 159 -39.65 -24.29 -12.24
C CYS A 159 -39.27 -24.65 -13.70
N ASP A 160 -39.42 -23.78 -14.70
CA ASP A 160 -39.16 -24.16 -16.10
C ASP A 160 -37.81 -23.66 -16.69
N GLU A 161 -36.93 -23.06 -15.87
CA GLU A 161 -35.57 -22.63 -16.27
C GLU A 161 -34.45 -23.57 -15.77
N MET A 162 -34.76 -24.84 -15.51
CA MET A 162 -33.88 -25.78 -14.80
C MET A 162 -32.85 -26.56 -15.65
N GLU A 163 -32.53 -26.15 -16.89
CA GLU A 163 -31.44 -26.77 -17.68
C GLU A 163 -30.20 -25.89 -17.92
N TYR A 164 -30.15 -24.66 -17.40
CA TYR A 164 -28.97 -23.79 -17.59
C TYR A 164 -28.41 -23.13 -16.31
N SER A 165 -29.12 -23.18 -15.19
CA SER A 165 -28.63 -22.66 -13.91
C SER A 165 -28.09 -23.80 -13.04
N GLY A 166 -26.79 -23.80 -12.81
CA GLY A 166 -26.19 -24.64 -11.78
C GLY A 166 -26.49 -24.07 -10.40
N SER A 167 -27.64 -24.41 -9.82
CA SER A 167 -27.84 -24.29 -8.38
C SER A 167 -28.91 -25.26 -7.89
N HIS A 168 -28.48 -26.26 -7.12
CA HIS A 168 -29.32 -26.80 -6.06
C HIS A 168 -29.40 -25.74 -4.94
N GLU A 169 -30.62 -25.57 -4.42
CA GLU A 169 -31.02 -24.76 -3.26
C GLU A 169 -31.32 -23.28 -3.54
N GLY A 170 -32.61 -22.94 -3.38
CA GLY A 170 -33.13 -21.58 -3.42
C GLY A 170 -32.58 -20.75 -2.26
N LEU A 171 -31.67 -19.85 -2.58
CA LEU A 171 -31.24 -18.75 -1.73
C LEU A 171 -31.62 -17.44 -2.42
N THR A 172 -32.49 -16.66 -1.80
CA THR A 172 -32.81 -15.28 -2.21
C THR A 172 -31.52 -14.45 -2.17
N GLN A 173 -30.93 -14.17 -3.34
CA GLN A 173 -29.76 -13.30 -3.42
C GLN A 173 -30.17 -11.83 -3.35
N PRO A 174 -29.48 -11.00 -2.55
CA PRO A 174 -29.72 -9.55 -2.53
C PRO A 174 -29.34 -8.93 -3.88
N VAL A 175 -30.16 -7.99 -4.36
CA VAL A 175 -29.92 -7.29 -5.63
C VAL A 175 -28.95 -6.14 -5.34
N ARG A 176 -27.81 -6.14 -6.02
CA ARG A 176 -26.83 -5.07 -5.90
C ARG A 176 -27.27 -3.89 -6.76
N ILE A 177 -27.33 -2.69 -6.17
CA ILE A 177 -27.70 -1.46 -6.88
C ILE A 177 -26.57 -0.44 -6.65
N GLU A 178 -25.86 -0.09 -7.72
CA GLU A 178 -24.82 0.95 -7.65
C GLU A 178 -25.34 2.26 -8.23
N LEU A 179 -25.38 3.31 -7.41
CA LEU A 179 -25.77 4.66 -7.84
C LEU A 179 -24.55 5.58 -7.88
N PHE A 180 -24.47 6.36 -8.95
CA PHE A 180 -23.30 7.21 -9.23
C PHE A 180 -23.62 8.71 -9.22
N THR A 181 -24.78 9.11 -8.72
CA THR A 181 -25.22 10.51 -8.75
C THR A 181 -24.69 11.36 -7.59
N ASN A 182 -24.38 12.63 -7.86
CA ASN A 182 -23.98 13.59 -6.83
C ASN A 182 -25.16 14.02 -5.94
N ARG A 183 -24.89 14.24 -4.64
CA ARG A 183 -25.88 14.65 -3.62
C ARG A 183 -26.60 15.97 -3.93
N SER A 184 -25.96 16.87 -4.68
CA SER A 184 -26.57 18.13 -5.16
C SER A 184 -27.70 17.91 -6.17
N GLN A 185 -27.67 16.83 -6.95
CA GLN A 185 -28.76 16.44 -7.86
C GLN A 185 -29.92 15.76 -7.10
N LEU A 186 -29.61 15.03 -6.02
CA LEU A 186 -30.61 14.45 -5.12
C LEU A 186 -31.45 15.53 -4.39
N GLN A 187 -30.82 16.63 -3.96
CA GLN A 187 -31.51 17.74 -3.27
C GLN A 187 -32.33 18.64 -4.22
N ALA A 188 -31.97 18.70 -5.50
CA ALA A 188 -32.67 19.50 -6.51
C ALA A 188 -33.86 18.77 -7.16
N ALA A 189 -34.19 17.55 -6.72
CA ALA A 189 -35.22 16.70 -7.29
C ALA A 189 -36.65 17.18 -6.97
N GLY A 190 -37.02 18.34 -7.51
CA GLY A 190 -38.38 18.57 -7.98
C GLY A 190 -38.60 17.83 -9.30
N ALA A 191 -39.87 17.66 -9.70
CA ALA A 191 -40.34 16.88 -10.86
C ALA A 191 -39.75 17.24 -12.26
N LEU A 192 -38.80 18.18 -12.35
CA LEU A 192 -38.11 18.65 -13.56
C LEU A 192 -36.74 17.98 -13.81
N SER A 193 -36.26 17.11 -12.91
CA SER A 193 -34.90 16.52 -12.97
C SER A 193 -34.60 15.62 -14.18
N HIS A 194 -35.59 15.02 -14.85
CA HIS A 194 -35.36 14.09 -15.96
C HIS A 194 -35.09 14.76 -17.32
N GLN A 195 -35.40 16.06 -17.47
CA GLN A 195 -35.28 16.74 -18.77
C GLN A 195 -33.84 16.78 -19.31
N HIS A 196 -32.86 16.64 -18.42
CA HIS A 196 -31.44 16.61 -18.74
C HIS A 196 -30.83 15.21 -18.61
N CYS A 197 -31.62 14.15 -18.43
CA CYS A 197 -31.11 12.78 -18.45
C CYS A 197 -30.90 12.32 -19.90
N GLY A 198 -29.81 11.59 -20.15
CA GLY A 198 -29.46 11.07 -21.47
C GLY A 198 -28.70 12.09 -22.33
N PRO A 199 -28.80 12.02 -23.67
CA PRO A 199 -27.95 12.80 -24.59
C PRO A 199 -28.06 14.31 -24.40
N GLN A 200 -29.26 14.79 -24.02
CA GLN A 200 -29.56 16.22 -23.89
C GLN A 200 -28.79 16.88 -22.74
N GLY A 201 -28.40 16.11 -21.71
CA GLY A 201 -27.62 16.61 -20.58
C GLY A 201 -26.10 16.55 -20.78
N VAL A 202 -25.62 15.88 -21.83
CA VAL A 202 -24.19 15.76 -22.10
C VAL A 202 -23.53 17.14 -22.31
N PRO A 203 -24.08 18.05 -23.14
CA PRO A 203 -23.45 19.35 -23.39
C PRO A 203 -23.35 20.25 -22.16
N THR A 204 -24.19 20.05 -21.15
CA THR A 204 -24.18 20.85 -19.91
C THR A 204 -23.34 20.20 -18.82
N THR A 205 -23.46 18.87 -18.66
CA THR A 205 -22.91 18.16 -17.50
C THR A 205 -21.44 17.78 -17.70
N LEU A 206 -21.04 17.34 -18.90
CA LEU A 206 -19.69 16.83 -19.13
C LEU A 206 -18.65 17.94 -19.39
N LYS A 207 -19.07 19.13 -19.84
CA LYS A 207 -18.15 20.23 -20.21
C LYS A 207 -17.26 20.73 -19.06
N THR A 208 -17.68 20.51 -17.82
CA THR A 208 -16.94 20.90 -16.62
C THR A 208 -16.18 19.75 -15.97
N LEU A 209 -16.34 18.52 -16.48
CA LEU A 209 -15.75 17.33 -15.88
C LEU A 209 -14.22 17.36 -16.04
N ARG A 210 -13.50 17.17 -14.92
CA ARG A 210 -12.03 17.14 -14.88
C ARG A 210 -11.48 15.73 -14.65
N SER A 211 -12.22 14.90 -13.94
CA SER A 211 -11.85 13.55 -13.60
C SER A 211 -13.04 12.63 -13.84
N ALA A 212 -12.82 11.50 -14.50
CA ALA A 212 -13.81 10.47 -14.75
C ALA A 212 -13.29 9.11 -14.28
N VAL A 213 -14.09 8.37 -13.53
CA VAL A 213 -13.68 7.12 -12.87
C VAL A 213 -14.69 6.01 -13.19
N PHE A 214 -14.20 4.88 -13.69
CA PHE A 214 -15.00 3.76 -14.15
C PHE A 214 -14.47 2.42 -13.64
N THR A 215 -14.25 2.33 -12.33
CA THR A 215 -13.77 1.09 -11.71
C THR A 215 -14.77 -0.05 -11.93
N LEU A 216 -14.31 -1.14 -12.55
CA LEU A 216 -15.10 -2.35 -12.84
C LEU A 216 -16.37 -2.12 -13.69
N VAL A 217 -16.41 -1.04 -14.48
CA VAL A 217 -17.46 -0.86 -15.50
C VAL A 217 -17.00 -1.58 -16.76
N PRO A 218 -17.85 -2.36 -17.47
CA PRO A 218 -17.42 -3.19 -18.59
C PRO A 218 -17.14 -2.40 -19.88
N ILE A 219 -16.31 -1.35 -19.81
CA ILE A 219 -15.91 -0.53 -20.95
C ILE A 219 -14.90 -1.30 -21.78
N HIS A 220 -15.15 -1.47 -23.07
CA HIS A 220 -14.23 -2.17 -23.97
C HIS A 220 -13.70 -1.31 -25.12
N ARG A 221 -14.31 -0.15 -25.37
CA ARG A 221 -13.91 0.79 -26.44
C ARG A 221 -14.43 2.20 -26.23
N ALA A 222 -13.84 3.16 -26.95
CA ALA A 222 -14.36 4.52 -27.04
C ALA A 222 -15.64 4.60 -27.86
N LEU A 223 -15.55 4.07 -29.08
CA LEU A 223 -16.45 4.42 -30.18
C LEU A 223 -17.58 3.43 -30.26
N ARG A 224 -18.82 3.92 -30.31
CA ARG A 224 -19.85 3.19 -31.04
C ARG A 224 -19.35 2.92 -32.46
N GLY A 225 -19.51 1.69 -32.94
CA GLY A 225 -19.36 1.40 -34.37
C GLY A 225 -20.26 2.33 -35.22
N PRO A 226 -20.05 2.39 -36.55
CA PRO A 226 -20.83 3.28 -37.41
C PRO A 226 -22.34 3.14 -37.12
N PRO A 227 -23.07 4.26 -37.05
CA PRO A 227 -24.40 4.29 -36.45
C PRO A 227 -25.36 3.36 -37.20
N ASN A 228 -25.93 2.38 -36.48
CA ASN A 228 -27.21 1.81 -36.88
C ASN A 228 -28.30 2.71 -36.26
N PRO A 229 -29.13 3.41 -37.07
CA PRO A 229 -30.08 4.43 -36.59
C PRO A 229 -31.09 3.96 -35.54
N GLU A 230 -31.22 2.65 -35.32
CA GLU A 230 -32.21 2.07 -34.40
C GLU A 230 -31.71 1.83 -32.96
N THR A 231 -30.42 2.05 -32.64
CA THR A 231 -29.86 1.54 -31.36
C THR A 231 -29.04 2.52 -30.51
N ALA A 232 -29.07 3.85 -30.72
CA ALA A 232 -28.20 4.82 -30.02
C ALA A 232 -28.92 5.95 -29.26
N TYR A 233 -29.33 5.74 -28.01
CA TYR A 233 -30.11 6.74 -27.27
C TYR A 233 -29.36 7.51 -26.16
N LEU A 234 -28.05 7.27 -25.91
CA LEU A 234 -27.36 7.88 -24.77
C LEU A 234 -26.34 8.99 -25.13
N TRP A 235 -25.64 8.92 -26.26
CA TRP A 235 -24.67 9.95 -26.67
C TRP A 235 -25.27 10.90 -27.72
N PRO A 236 -25.02 12.23 -27.65
CA PRO A 236 -25.70 13.22 -28.49
C PRO A 236 -25.25 13.27 -29.96
N LEU A 237 -24.06 12.79 -30.27
CA LEU A 237 -23.47 12.83 -31.62
C LEU A 237 -22.99 11.44 -32.06
N PRO A 238 -22.66 11.24 -33.34
CA PRO A 238 -21.91 10.05 -33.76
C PRO A 238 -20.61 9.90 -32.97
N GLY A 239 -20.13 8.66 -32.87
CA GLY A 239 -18.92 8.35 -32.12
C GLY A 239 -17.71 9.14 -32.61
N GLY A 240 -16.78 9.45 -31.70
CA GLY A 240 -15.55 10.17 -32.02
C GLY A 240 -15.58 11.66 -31.64
N THR A 241 -16.53 12.02 -30.78
CA THR A 241 -16.81 13.41 -30.35
C THR A 241 -16.51 13.64 -28.86
N LEU A 242 -15.71 12.77 -28.22
CA LEU A 242 -15.38 12.90 -26.79
C LEU A 242 -14.79 14.28 -26.47
N GLY A 243 -13.87 14.77 -27.31
CA GLY A 243 -13.22 16.06 -27.13
C GLY A 243 -14.17 17.27 -27.18
N GLU A 244 -15.30 17.17 -27.87
CA GLU A 244 -16.31 18.24 -27.92
C GLU A 244 -17.06 18.41 -26.60
N PHE A 245 -17.26 17.31 -25.88
CA PHE A 245 -18.03 17.28 -24.64
C PHE A 245 -17.17 17.21 -23.37
N LEU A 246 -15.89 16.83 -23.49
CA LEU A 246 -14.94 16.71 -22.39
C LEU A 246 -13.72 17.64 -22.54
N PRO A 247 -13.88 18.95 -22.81
CA PRO A 247 -12.77 19.86 -23.11
C PRO A 247 -11.84 20.11 -21.92
N LYS A 248 -12.23 19.71 -20.70
CA LYS A 248 -11.48 19.96 -19.45
C LYS A 248 -11.05 18.69 -18.73
N LEU A 249 -11.30 17.52 -19.32
CA LEU A 249 -10.96 16.24 -18.70
C LEU A 249 -9.43 16.08 -18.66
N THR A 250 -8.89 15.90 -17.46
CA THR A 250 -7.46 15.75 -17.21
C THR A 250 -7.12 14.39 -16.60
N GLU A 251 -8.09 13.69 -16.04
CA GLU A 251 -7.89 12.40 -15.38
C GLU A 251 -8.96 11.41 -15.84
N LEU A 252 -8.53 10.20 -16.22
CA LEU A 252 -9.41 9.13 -16.64
C LEU A 252 -8.97 7.83 -15.99
N ASP A 253 -9.86 7.26 -15.19
CA ASP A 253 -9.66 5.97 -14.54
C ASP A 253 -10.59 4.92 -15.15
N LEU A 254 -9.96 3.91 -15.76
CA LEU A 254 -10.57 2.75 -16.42
C LEU A 254 -10.08 1.45 -15.75
N ASN A 255 -9.85 1.49 -14.43
CA ASN A 255 -9.36 0.34 -13.67
C ASN A 255 -10.34 -0.84 -13.73
N GLY A 256 -9.85 -2.00 -14.17
CA GLY A 256 -10.59 -3.24 -14.19
C GLY A 256 -11.75 -3.26 -15.19
N CYS A 257 -11.64 -2.56 -16.31
CA CYS A 257 -12.64 -2.58 -17.38
C CYS A 257 -12.49 -3.85 -18.27
N LEU A 258 -13.12 -3.83 -19.46
CA LEU A 258 -13.00 -4.87 -20.49
C LEU A 258 -12.05 -4.46 -21.63
N LEU A 259 -11.10 -3.56 -21.37
CA LEU A 259 -10.14 -3.15 -22.38
C LEU A 259 -9.15 -4.30 -22.63
N SER A 260 -9.05 -4.72 -23.89
CA SER A 260 -8.18 -5.83 -24.32
C SER A 260 -7.08 -5.42 -25.30
N ARG A 261 -7.10 -4.19 -25.83
CA ARG A 261 -6.12 -3.69 -26.81
C ARG A 261 -5.70 -2.26 -26.53
N TRP A 262 -4.42 -1.98 -26.75
CA TRP A 262 -3.87 -0.62 -26.64
C TRP A 262 -4.42 0.35 -27.70
N ILE A 263 -4.86 -0.16 -28.84
CA ILE A 263 -5.44 0.67 -29.91
C ILE A 263 -6.77 1.29 -29.47
N ASP A 264 -7.63 0.53 -28.79
CA ASP A 264 -8.89 1.07 -28.24
C ASP A 264 -8.61 2.19 -27.23
N VAL A 265 -7.55 2.05 -26.43
CA VAL A 265 -7.08 3.09 -25.49
C VAL A 265 -6.59 4.33 -26.23
N ALA A 266 -5.83 4.16 -27.31
CA ALA A 266 -5.32 5.26 -28.12
C ALA A 266 -6.44 6.03 -28.83
N GLU A 267 -7.45 5.32 -29.36
CA GLU A 267 -8.63 5.92 -29.98
C GLU A 267 -9.46 6.76 -28.99
N MET A 268 -9.55 6.34 -27.73
CA MET A 268 -10.12 7.17 -26.65
C MET A 268 -9.28 8.42 -26.42
N CYS A 269 -7.98 8.26 -26.20
CA CYS A 269 -7.12 9.32 -25.68
C CYS A 269 -6.76 10.37 -26.73
N VAL A 270 -6.70 10.03 -28.02
CA VAL A 270 -6.46 11.00 -29.09
C VAL A 270 -7.53 12.09 -29.16
N GLN A 271 -8.75 11.80 -28.67
CA GLN A 271 -9.85 12.77 -28.57
C GLN A 271 -9.79 13.61 -27.29
N LEU A 272 -8.90 13.28 -26.34
CA LEU A 272 -8.77 13.89 -25.02
C LEU A 272 -7.40 14.56 -24.87
N PRO A 273 -7.12 15.64 -25.62
CA PRO A 273 -5.77 16.22 -25.72
C PRO A 273 -5.22 16.80 -24.41
N TRP A 274 -6.07 17.03 -23.41
CA TRP A 274 -5.68 17.59 -22.11
C TRP A 274 -5.51 16.53 -21.01
N LEU A 275 -5.60 15.25 -21.36
CA LEU A 275 -5.48 14.15 -20.41
C LEU A 275 -4.04 14.07 -19.85
N LYS A 276 -3.93 14.10 -18.52
CA LYS A 276 -2.67 14.08 -17.77
C LYS A 276 -2.49 12.82 -16.94
N SER A 277 -3.57 12.21 -16.47
CA SER A 277 -3.52 10.97 -15.69
C SER A 277 -4.43 9.93 -16.32
N LEU A 278 -3.88 8.72 -16.51
CA LEU A 278 -4.59 7.58 -17.08
C LEU A 278 -4.34 6.35 -16.21
N ASN A 279 -5.41 5.82 -15.65
CA ASN A 279 -5.37 4.57 -14.88
C ASN A 279 -5.98 3.43 -15.71
N LEU A 280 -5.16 2.44 -16.04
CA LEU A 280 -5.52 1.25 -16.83
C LEU A 280 -5.30 -0.05 -16.04
N ASN A 281 -5.16 0.06 -14.72
CA ASN A 281 -4.91 -1.08 -13.85
C ASN A 281 -5.90 -2.22 -14.11
N SER A 282 -5.44 -3.46 -13.93
CA SER A 282 -6.28 -4.67 -13.96
C SER A 282 -7.03 -4.89 -15.29
N ASN A 283 -6.52 -4.35 -16.41
CA ASN A 283 -6.99 -4.67 -17.76
C ASN A 283 -6.02 -5.62 -18.46
N HIS A 284 -6.51 -6.45 -19.39
CA HIS A 284 -5.69 -7.42 -20.13
C HIS A 284 -5.28 -6.86 -21.50
N LEU A 285 -4.49 -5.77 -21.47
CA LEU A 285 -4.16 -5.00 -22.66
C LEU A 285 -3.10 -5.69 -23.53
N ARG A 286 -3.48 -6.09 -24.74
CA ARG A 286 -2.59 -6.64 -25.76
C ARG A 286 -1.99 -5.51 -26.60
N LEU A 287 -0.70 -5.61 -26.87
CA LEU A 287 0.01 -4.68 -27.74
C LEU A 287 -0.13 -5.11 -29.21
N PRO A 288 -0.23 -4.17 -30.17
CA PRO A 288 -0.13 -4.50 -31.58
C PRO A 288 1.24 -5.10 -31.90
N LEU A 289 1.36 -5.88 -32.97
CA LEU A 289 2.67 -6.35 -33.43
C LEU A 289 3.65 -5.19 -33.64
N SER A 290 4.94 -5.45 -33.45
CA SER A 290 5.97 -4.48 -33.83
C SER A 290 6.12 -4.48 -35.35
N VAL A 291 6.52 -3.34 -35.92
CA VAL A 291 6.70 -3.18 -37.37
C VAL A 291 7.71 -4.19 -37.95
N CYS A 292 8.67 -4.64 -37.14
CA CYS A 292 9.70 -5.61 -37.54
C CYS A 292 9.35 -7.07 -37.21
N SER A 293 8.15 -7.35 -36.70
CA SER A 293 7.76 -8.71 -36.31
C SER A 293 7.46 -9.59 -37.52
N GLU A 294 7.90 -10.86 -37.49
CA GLU A 294 7.51 -11.86 -38.48
C GLU A 294 6.01 -12.17 -38.40
N ILE A 295 5.39 -12.45 -39.55
CA ILE A 295 3.97 -12.82 -39.62
C ILE A 295 3.79 -14.20 -38.97
N PRO A 296 2.87 -14.35 -37.99
CA PRO A 296 2.62 -15.63 -37.35
C PRO A 296 2.18 -16.72 -38.32
N THR A 297 2.62 -17.96 -38.07
CA THR A 297 2.03 -19.14 -38.71
C THR A 297 0.66 -19.46 -38.10
N LYS A 298 -0.29 -19.96 -38.90
CA LYS A 298 -1.66 -20.28 -38.44
C LYS A 298 -1.72 -21.16 -37.19
N SER A 299 -0.79 -22.12 -37.03
CA SER A 299 -0.75 -23.02 -35.88
C SER A 299 -0.40 -22.33 -34.55
N LYS A 300 0.20 -21.13 -34.59
CA LYS A 300 0.55 -20.33 -33.40
C LYS A 300 -0.36 -19.12 -33.21
N GLU A 301 -1.25 -18.83 -34.16
CA GLU A 301 -2.06 -17.62 -34.19
C GLU A 301 -2.95 -17.50 -32.95
N SER A 302 -3.74 -18.52 -32.61
CA SER A 302 -4.67 -18.47 -31.47
C SER A 302 -3.96 -18.21 -30.14
N ALA A 303 -2.79 -18.79 -29.92
CA ALA A 303 -2.00 -18.55 -28.71
C ALA A 303 -1.39 -17.13 -28.69
N LEU A 304 -1.02 -16.59 -29.86
CA LEU A 304 -0.53 -15.22 -29.99
C LEU A 304 -1.64 -14.18 -29.82
N ARG A 305 -2.87 -14.48 -30.27
CA ARG A 305 -4.04 -13.60 -30.09
C ARG A 305 -4.36 -13.33 -28.62
N LEU A 306 -4.02 -14.25 -27.70
CA LEU A 306 -4.17 -14.01 -26.26
C LEU A 306 -3.19 -12.95 -25.72
N ARG A 307 -2.08 -12.69 -26.42
CA ARG A 307 -0.97 -11.85 -25.93
C ARG A 307 -0.75 -10.58 -26.75
N CYS A 308 -1.09 -10.63 -28.04
CA CYS A 308 -0.84 -9.56 -28.99
C CYS A 308 -2.11 -9.27 -29.79
N ASP A 309 -2.29 -8.00 -30.15
CA ASP A 309 -3.26 -7.58 -31.15
C ASP A 309 -2.69 -7.86 -32.54
N LEU A 310 -3.28 -8.84 -33.23
CA LEU A 310 -2.89 -9.26 -34.58
C LEU A 310 -3.75 -8.61 -35.67
N ASP A 311 -4.81 -7.91 -35.30
CA ASP A 311 -5.81 -7.41 -36.24
C ASP A 311 -5.53 -5.97 -36.66
N SER A 312 -4.77 -5.24 -35.84
CA SER A 312 -4.34 -3.88 -36.15
C SER A 312 -3.06 -3.85 -37.00
N GLU A 313 -3.05 -2.95 -37.99
CA GLU A 313 -1.88 -2.77 -38.86
C GLU A 313 -0.73 -2.10 -38.07
N PRO A 314 0.48 -2.71 -38.01
CA PRO A 314 1.56 -2.25 -37.12
C PRO A 314 2.00 -0.79 -37.31
N ALA A 315 2.16 -0.31 -38.54
CA ALA A 315 2.68 1.04 -38.79
C ALA A 315 1.66 2.12 -38.39
N SER A 316 0.40 1.94 -38.76
CA SER A 316 -0.72 2.81 -38.41
C SER A 316 -0.97 2.80 -36.91
N SER A 317 -0.85 1.64 -36.28
CA SER A 317 -0.93 1.45 -34.83
C SER A 317 0.10 2.30 -34.10
N GLU A 318 1.37 2.18 -34.49
CA GLU A 318 2.47 2.98 -33.90
C GLU A 318 2.24 4.49 -34.06
N GLN A 319 1.73 4.92 -35.22
CA GLN A 319 1.44 6.32 -35.48
C GLN A 319 0.30 6.84 -34.59
N LEU A 320 -0.77 6.06 -34.42
CA LEU A 320 -1.90 6.41 -33.57
C LEU A 320 -1.46 6.50 -32.09
N LEU A 321 -0.78 5.47 -31.60
CA LEU A 321 -0.30 5.39 -30.22
C LEU A 321 0.65 6.54 -29.86
N SER A 322 1.57 6.88 -30.77
CA SER A 322 2.50 8.02 -30.57
C SER A 322 1.79 9.38 -30.51
N ARG A 323 0.61 9.51 -31.11
CA ARG A 323 -0.18 10.75 -31.10
C ARG A 323 -1.19 10.83 -29.95
N ALA A 324 -1.49 9.70 -29.30
CA ALA A 324 -2.56 9.61 -28.32
C ALA A 324 -2.20 10.15 -26.93
N PHE A 325 -0.90 10.14 -26.54
CA PHE A 325 -0.48 10.47 -25.17
C PHE A 325 0.62 11.54 -25.04
N PRO A 326 0.58 12.66 -25.79
CA PRO A 326 1.67 13.65 -25.78
C PRO A 326 1.85 14.36 -24.42
N GLU A 327 0.73 14.64 -23.73
CA GLU A 327 0.69 15.43 -22.49
C GLU A 327 0.51 14.55 -21.23
N LEU A 328 0.49 13.22 -21.39
CA LEU A 328 0.25 12.30 -20.28
C LEU A 328 1.43 12.34 -19.29
N GLN A 329 1.14 12.64 -18.03
CA GLN A 329 2.11 12.80 -16.95
C GLN A 329 2.09 11.65 -15.94
N GLN A 330 0.97 10.95 -15.82
CA GLN A 330 0.81 9.82 -14.93
C GLN A 330 0.16 8.65 -15.67
N LEU A 331 0.78 7.47 -15.53
CA LEU A 331 0.29 6.23 -16.10
C LEU A 331 0.33 5.12 -15.04
N LEU A 332 -0.83 4.50 -14.80
CA LEU A 332 -0.96 3.36 -13.91
C LEU A 332 -1.30 2.12 -14.74
N LEU A 333 -0.43 1.11 -14.66
CA LEU A 333 -0.51 -0.18 -15.37
C LEU A 333 -0.32 -1.33 -14.38
N VAL A 334 -1.00 -1.28 -13.24
CA VAL A 334 -0.91 -2.30 -12.17
C VAL A 334 -1.69 -3.54 -12.55
N ARG A 335 -1.14 -4.75 -12.32
CA ARG A 335 -1.78 -6.03 -12.69
C ARG A 335 -2.19 -6.09 -14.16
N SER A 336 -1.29 -5.71 -15.06
CA SER A 336 -1.40 -5.84 -16.50
C SER A 336 -0.73 -7.13 -16.95
N PRO A 337 -1.49 -8.22 -17.18
CA PRO A 337 -0.90 -9.49 -17.60
C PRO A 337 -0.15 -9.30 -18.91
N PHE A 338 0.96 -10.03 -19.06
CA PHE A 338 1.87 -10.01 -20.21
C PHE A 338 2.81 -8.80 -20.32
N LEU A 339 2.66 -7.75 -19.50
CA LEU A 339 3.61 -6.64 -19.50
C LEU A 339 5.01 -7.14 -19.11
N ASN A 340 6.03 -6.72 -19.85
CA ASN A 340 7.44 -6.94 -19.54
C ASN A 340 8.24 -5.66 -19.82
N TRP A 341 9.54 -5.65 -19.50
CA TRP A 341 10.40 -4.47 -19.66
C TRP A 341 10.54 -3.97 -21.11
N ILE A 342 10.48 -4.87 -22.11
CA ILE A 342 10.57 -4.49 -23.53
C ILE A 342 9.28 -3.79 -23.97
N ASP A 343 8.15 -4.34 -23.57
CA ASP A 343 6.83 -3.76 -23.81
C ASP A 343 6.68 -2.40 -23.11
N LEU A 344 7.13 -2.29 -21.86
CA LEU A 344 7.16 -1.02 -21.14
C LEU A 344 8.07 0.00 -21.84
N ALA A 345 9.22 -0.42 -22.36
CA ALA A 345 10.09 0.47 -23.12
C ALA A 345 9.42 1.00 -24.40
N ARG A 346 8.66 0.16 -25.08
CA ARG A 346 7.85 0.55 -26.24
C ARG A 346 6.72 1.52 -25.84
N ILE A 347 6.00 1.24 -24.75
CA ILE A 347 4.94 2.13 -24.24
C ILE A 347 5.51 3.49 -23.87
N MET A 348 6.67 3.53 -23.21
CA MET A 348 7.34 4.77 -22.80
C MET A 348 7.76 5.67 -23.97
N LYS A 349 7.88 5.13 -25.19
CA LYS A 349 8.06 5.91 -26.40
C LYS A 349 6.83 6.79 -26.71
N TRP A 350 5.64 6.30 -26.41
CA TRP A 350 4.37 6.96 -26.72
C TRP A 350 3.93 7.99 -25.68
N VAL A 351 4.57 8.02 -24.50
CA VAL A 351 4.25 8.94 -23.39
C VAL A 351 5.34 9.99 -23.12
N PRO A 352 5.46 11.00 -24.01
CA PRO A 352 6.14 12.27 -23.90
C PRO A 352 6.71 12.77 -22.58
N SER A 353 5.76 12.85 -21.66
CA SER A 353 5.76 13.84 -20.59
C SER A 353 5.57 13.17 -19.24
N LEU A 354 5.79 11.85 -19.22
CA LEU A 354 5.57 10.99 -18.07
C LEU A 354 6.47 11.40 -16.89
N LYS A 355 5.85 11.55 -15.73
CA LYS A 355 6.47 11.91 -14.46
C LYS A 355 6.22 10.84 -13.39
N SER A 356 5.03 10.26 -13.37
CA SER A 356 4.64 9.21 -12.44
C SER A 356 4.28 7.94 -13.20
N LEU A 357 4.91 6.83 -12.82
CA LEU A 357 4.67 5.51 -13.39
C LEU A 357 4.48 4.49 -12.27
N SER A 358 3.35 3.79 -12.28
CA SER A 358 3.18 2.58 -11.47
C SER A 358 2.97 1.38 -12.38
N VAL A 359 3.82 0.38 -12.20
CA VAL A 359 3.70 -0.94 -12.80
C VAL A 359 3.69 -2.01 -11.71
N ALA A 360 3.16 -1.66 -10.54
CA ALA A 360 3.11 -2.56 -9.39
C ALA A 360 2.35 -3.85 -9.71
N HIS A 361 2.68 -4.92 -9.00
CA HIS A 361 2.04 -6.23 -9.13
C HIS A 361 2.07 -6.78 -10.58
N ASN A 362 3.11 -6.46 -11.34
CA ASN A 362 3.41 -7.07 -12.64
C ASN A 362 4.71 -7.87 -12.53
N GLU A 363 4.71 -9.13 -12.97
CA GLU A 363 5.89 -10.00 -12.90
C GLU A 363 6.96 -9.65 -13.96
N LEU A 364 7.53 -8.44 -13.92
CA LEU A 364 8.55 -7.99 -14.88
C LEU A 364 9.92 -8.62 -14.60
N GLY A 365 10.19 -8.99 -13.35
CA GLY A 365 11.50 -9.46 -12.90
C GLY A 365 12.56 -8.35 -12.88
N ASN A 366 13.83 -8.76 -12.83
CA ASN A 366 14.96 -7.83 -12.88
C ASN A 366 15.02 -7.06 -14.20
N LEU A 367 15.41 -5.78 -14.11
CA LEU A 367 15.59 -4.91 -15.26
C LEU A 367 16.71 -5.47 -16.17
N PRO A 368 16.47 -5.66 -17.49
CA PRO A 368 17.46 -6.25 -18.39
C PRO A 368 18.60 -5.28 -18.73
N ASN A 369 19.74 -5.83 -19.17
CA ASN A 369 20.85 -5.06 -19.70
C ASN A 369 20.57 -4.61 -21.15
N GLY A 370 21.19 -3.52 -21.60
CA GLY A 370 21.12 -3.09 -23.00
C GLY A 370 19.78 -2.45 -23.40
N LEU A 371 19.11 -1.79 -22.46
CA LEU A 371 17.86 -1.07 -22.74
C LEU A 371 18.09 0.10 -23.72
N PRO A 372 17.09 0.44 -24.55
CA PRO A 372 17.19 1.56 -25.47
C PRO A 372 17.49 2.90 -24.77
N GLU A 373 18.30 3.76 -25.40
CA GLU A 373 18.70 5.06 -24.82
C GLU A 373 17.50 5.96 -24.49
N HIS A 374 16.48 5.97 -25.36
CA HIS A 374 15.27 6.74 -25.12
C HIS A 374 14.53 6.31 -23.84
N PHE A 375 14.53 5.00 -23.54
CA PHE A 375 13.92 4.48 -22.32
C PHE A 375 14.70 4.94 -21.10
N VAL A 376 16.02 4.78 -21.10
CA VAL A 376 16.91 5.22 -20.00
C VAL A 376 16.75 6.72 -19.73
N SER A 377 16.75 7.54 -20.79
CA SER A 377 16.53 8.98 -20.72
C SER A 377 15.20 9.31 -20.04
N ARG A 378 14.11 8.66 -20.45
CA ARG A 378 12.78 8.86 -19.88
C ARG A 378 12.66 8.37 -18.46
N PHE A 379 13.19 7.20 -18.15
CA PHE A 379 13.12 6.61 -16.83
C PHE A 379 13.83 7.50 -15.78
N ARG A 380 14.90 8.20 -16.19
CA ARG A 380 15.58 9.22 -15.38
C ARG A 380 14.79 10.52 -15.17
N GLN A 381 13.80 10.80 -16.01
CA GLN A 381 12.96 12.00 -15.91
C GLN A 381 11.75 11.80 -14.97
N LEU A 382 11.48 10.57 -14.54
CA LEU A 382 10.40 10.28 -13.60
C LEU A 382 10.65 10.97 -12.25
N THR A 383 9.57 11.48 -11.67
CA THR A 383 9.50 12.00 -10.30
C THR A 383 9.01 10.94 -9.34
N GLU A 384 8.17 10.02 -9.82
CA GLU A 384 7.61 8.93 -9.03
C GLU A 384 7.66 7.62 -9.82
N LEU A 385 8.14 6.58 -9.16
CA LEU A 385 8.25 5.25 -9.73
C LEU A 385 7.81 4.21 -8.71
N ASP A 386 6.78 3.46 -9.04
CA ASP A 386 6.27 2.37 -8.23
C ASP A 386 6.48 1.02 -8.92
N LEU A 387 7.42 0.27 -8.36
CA LEU A 387 7.81 -1.09 -8.74
C LEU A 387 7.48 -2.09 -7.61
N THR A 388 6.41 -1.83 -6.85
CA THR A 388 5.95 -2.74 -5.79
C THR A 388 5.57 -4.10 -6.38
N GLN A 389 6.09 -5.20 -5.81
CA GLN A 389 5.82 -6.57 -6.22
C GLN A 389 6.01 -6.80 -7.73
N VAL A 390 7.18 -6.41 -8.24
CA VAL A 390 7.53 -6.60 -9.65
C VAL A 390 8.36 -7.88 -9.90
N GLY A 391 8.82 -8.52 -8.83
CA GLY A 391 9.70 -9.69 -8.88
C GLY A 391 11.18 -9.31 -9.03
N ILE A 392 11.55 -8.11 -8.58
CA ILE A 392 12.94 -7.67 -8.55
C ILE A 392 13.67 -8.39 -7.42
N THR A 393 14.85 -8.93 -7.71
CA THR A 393 15.75 -9.56 -6.72
C THR A 393 17.04 -8.78 -6.58
N GLU A 394 17.50 -8.11 -7.65
CA GLU A 394 18.77 -7.38 -7.72
C GLU A 394 18.54 -5.90 -8.07
N LEU A 395 19.28 -5.00 -7.42
CA LEU A 395 19.09 -3.55 -7.58
C LEU A 395 20.18 -2.86 -8.42
N ASP A 396 21.32 -3.48 -8.68
CA ASP A 396 22.47 -2.81 -9.31
C ASP A 396 22.15 -2.15 -10.65
N ASN A 397 21.55 -2.90 -11.58
CA ASN A 397 21.22 -2.37 -12.91
C ASN A 397 20.11 -1.31 -12.84
N LEU A 398 19.10 -1.54 -11.99
CA LEU A 398 18.03 -0.57 -11.76
C LEU A 398 18.62 0.75 -11.27
N PHE A 399 19.43 0.71 -10.21
CA PHE A 399 20.01 1.89 -9.59
C PHE A 399 21.06 2.57 -10.48
N ALA A 400 21.81 1.83 -11.29
CA ALA A 400 22.69 2.44 -12.31
C ALA A 400 21.91 3.29 -13.33
N ILE A 401 20.66 2.90 -13.63
CA ILE A 401 19.79 3.62 -14.55
C ILE A 401 19.10 4.80 -13.84
N ILE A 402 18.39 4.58 -12.72
CA ILE A 402 17.56 5.60 -12.07
C ILE A 402 18.31 6.45 -11.04
N GLY A 403 19.41 5.94 -10.48
CA GLY A 403 20.22 6.60 -9.46
C GLY A 403 20.70 7.99 -9.87
N PRO A 404 21.24 8.19 -11.10
CA PRO A 404 21.61 9.51 -11.60
C PRO A 404 20.45 10.51 -11.79
N SER A 405 19.19 10.14 -11.51
CA SER A 405 18.06 11.06 -11.63
C SER A 405 18.15 12.20 -10.62
N ASN A 406 17.95 13.42 -11.12
CA ASN A 406 17.86 14.64 -10.29
C ASN A 406 16.40 15.00 -9.91
N GLN A 407 15.42 14.25 -10.41
CA GLN A 407 14.00 14.56 -10.28
C GLN A 407 13.23 13.49 -9.50
N LEU A 408 13.74 12.26 -9.43
CA LEU A 408 13.10 11.17 -8.73
C LEU A 408 12.98 11.50 -7.23
N ASP A 409 11.74 11.66 -6.80
CA ASP A 409 11.33 12.06 -5.46
C ASP A 409 10.79 10.85 -4.68
N THR A 410 10.04 9.99 -5.35
CA THR A 410 9.40 8.82 -4.75
C THR A 410 9.75 7.54 -5.50
N LEU A 411 10.26 6.55 -4.78
CA LEU A 411 10.57 5.22 -5.29
C LEU A 411 9.96 4.14 -4.38
N HIS A 412 9.14 3.27 -4.94
CA HIS A 412 8.56 2.14 -4.22
C HIS A 412 9.08 0.81 -4.78
N LEU A 413 9.71 0.02 -3.91
CA LEU A 413 10.26 -1.31 -4.21
C LEU A 413 9.68 -2.36 -3.24
N ASN A 414 8.51 -2.09 -2.66
CA ASN A 414 7.90 -2.95 -1.66
C ASN A 414 7.62 -4.34 -2.22
N GLN A 415 7.56 -5.36 -1.37
CA GLN A 415 7.12 -6.72 -1.72
C GLN A 415 7.93 -7.35 -2.87
N ASN A 416 9.19 -6.98 -3.00
CA ASN A 416 10.15 -7.62 -3.89
C ASN A 416 11.10 -8.51 -3.09
N GLU A 417 11.67 -9.52 -3.74
CA GLU A 417 12.57 -10.50 -3.12
C GLU A 417 14.02 -9.99 -3.03
N ILE A 418 14.19 -8.71 -2.69
CA ILE A 418 15.48 -8.04 -2.61
C ILE A 418 16.16 -8.42 -1.29
N ALA A 419 17.29 -9.11 -1.38
CA ALA A 419 18.07 -9.54 -0.21
C ALA A 419 19.23 -8.59 0.12
N THR A 420 19.77 -7.89 -0.87
CA THR A 420 20.95 -7.03 -0.77
C THR A 420 20.66 -5.63 -1.31
N PHE A 421 21.28 -4.61 -0.70
CA PHE A 421 21.20 -3.24 -1.16
C PHE A 421 22.57 -2.81 -1.70
N PRO A 422 22.67 -2.19 -2.88
CA PRO A 422 23.95 -1.90 -3.51
C PRO A 422 24.66 -0.71 -2.86
N GLU A 423 25.98 -0.69 -2.94
CA GLU A 423 26.80 0.44 -2.50
C GLU A 423 26.51 1.67 -3.37
N LEU A 424 26.09 2.76 -2.74
CA LEU A 424 25.79 3.99 -3.46
C LEU A 424 27.08 4.76 -3.77
N PRO A 425 27.29 5.22 -5.02
CA PRO A 425 28.50 5.96 -5.37
C PRO A 425 28.54 7.30 -4.64
N VAL A 426 29.72 7.70 -4.22
CA VAL A 426 29.98 8.95 -3.50
C VAL A 426 30.74 9.94 -4.37
N SER A 427 30.60 11.23 -4.08
CA SER A 427 31.36 12.28 -4.77
C SER A 427 32.81 12.24 -4.32
N ASP A 428 33.75 12.18 -5.27
CA ASP A 428 35.18 12.38 -5.00
C ASP A 428 35.50 13.86 -4.67
N VAL A 429 34.54 14.77 -4.90
CA VAL A 429 34.67 16.21 -4.67
C VAL A 429 34.03 16.58 -3.34
N VAL A 430 34.88 17.00 -2.39
CA VAL A 430 34.46 17.58 -1.10
C VAL A 430 33.72 18.90 -1.37
N PRO A 431 32.44 19.05 -0.99
CA PRO A 431 31.76 20.34 -1.07
C PRO A 431 32.46 21.35 -0.16
N PRO A 432 32.72 22.60 -0.60
CA PRO A 432 33.38 23.63 0.22
C PRO A 432 32.50 24.18 1.37
N SER A 433 31.38 23.53 1.70
CA SER A 433 30.38 24.03 2.66
C SER A 433 30.06 23.08 3.81
N ILE A 434 30.83 21.99 3.97
CA ILE A 434 30.84 21.21 5.21
C ILE A 434 32.28 21.22 5.71
N THR A 435 32.73 22.36 6.22
CA THR A 435 33.82 22.36 7.18
C THR A 435 33.28 21.69 8.43
N SER A 436 33.47 20.37 8.54
CA SER A 436 33.69 19.82 9.87
C SER A 436 34.88 20.58 10.45
N ASP A 437 34.70 21.20 11.61
CA ASP A 437 35.75 21.96 12.31
C ASP A 437 36.95 21.12 12.75
N HIS A 438 37.06 19.87 12.29
CA HIS A 438 38.19 19.00 12.52
C HIS A 438 38.70 18.43 11.20
N GLY A 439 39.86 18.93 10.78
CA GLY A 439 40.61 18.51 9.61
C GLY A 439 41.11 17.07 9.70
N ALA A 440 40.20 16.11 9.57
CA ALA A 440 40.51 14.79 9.08
C ALA A 440 40.13 14.76 7.60
N GLN A 441 41.07 14.38 6.73
CA GLN A 441 40.77 14.03 5.35
C GLN A 441 39.55 13.09 5.33
N ILE A 442 38.45 13.53 4.72
CA ILE A 442 37.29 12.68 4.43
C ILE A 442 37.78 11.67 3.39
N THR A 443 38.32 10.56 3.86
CA THR A 443 38.60 9.39 3.02
C THR A 443 37.25 8.84 2.55
N LYS A 444 37.24 8.07 1.45
CA LYS A 444 36.05 7.41 0.83
C LYS A 444 35.23 6.50 1.77
N THR A 445 35.47 6.55 3.08
CA THR A 445 34.97 5.66 4.12
C THR A 445 33.92 6.29 5.04
N ASP A 446 33.66 7.62 4.98
CA ASP A 446 32.62 8.22 5.83
C ASP A 446 31.21 7.79 5.35
N PRO A 447 30.42 7.07 6.18
CA PRO A 447 29.08 6.60 5.85
C PRO A 447 28.08 7.73 5.61
N PHE A 448 28.36 8.95 6.06
CA PHE A 448 27.51 10.12 5.85
C PHE A 448 27.92 10.96 4.63
N THR A 449 28.93 10.53 3.87
CA THR A 449 29.28 11.19 2.60
C THR A 449 28.09 11.07 1.66
N PRO A 450 27.53 12.19 1.17
CA PRO A 450 26.39 12.16 0.27
C PRO A 450 26.71 11.36 -0.99
N SER A 451 25.75 10.54 -1.42
CA SER A 451 25.85 9.85 -2.70
C SER A 451 25.85 10.88 -3.84
N THR A 452 26.31 10.49 -5.04
CA THR A 452 26.02 11.22 -6.29
C THR A 452 24.69 10.79 -6.92
N TRP A 453 24.10 9.70 -6.44
CA TRP A 453 22.79 9.20 -6.87
C TRP A 453 21.68 9.69 -5.92
N PHE A 454 20.44 9.67 -6.41
CA PHE A 454 19.22 9.91 -5.65
C PHE A 454 19.21 11.23 -4.85
N GLN A 455 19.71 12.32 -5.46
CA GLN A 455 19.86 13.63 -4.81
C GLN A 455 18.54 14.33 -4.44
N SER A 456 17.43 13.86 -5.01
CA SER A 456 16.09 14.40 -4.79
C SER A 456 15.15 13.41 -4.10
N LEU A 457 15.59 12.19 -3.81
CA LEU A 457 14.73 11.13 -3.29
C LEU A 457 14.29 11.44 -1.85
N ARG A 458 12.99 11.62 -1.65
CA ARG A 458 12.35 11.88 -0.36
C ARG A 458 11.65 10.67 0.21
N THR A 459 10.99 9.89 -0.64
CA THR A 459 10.17 8.75 -0.24
C THR A 459 10.75 7.46 -0.81
N LEU A 460 11.07 6.52 0.07
CA LEU A 460 11.55 5.19 -0.32
C LEU A 460 10.70 4.08 0.30
N GLY A 461 10.21 3.17 -0.54
CA GLY A 461 9.49 1.98 -0.11
C GLY A 461 10.34 0.72 -0.22
N LEU A 462 10.56 0.04 0.91
CA LEU A 462 11.32 -1.20 1.05
C LEU A 462 10.59 -2.21 1.98
N ARG A 463 9.27 -2.11 2.09
CA ARG A 463 8.46 -3.01 2.92
C ARG A 463 8.46 -4.43 2.34
N CYS A 464 8.39 -5.46 3.18
CA CYS A 464 8.34 -6.87 2.77
C CYS A 464 9.51 -7.29 1.86
N THR A 465 10.71 -6.77 2.12
CA THR A 465 11.96 -7.16 1.44
C THR A 465 12.72 -8.21 2.25
N GLN A 466 13.71 -8.86 1.65
CA GLN A 466 14.45 -9.98 2.26
C GLN A 466 15.72 -9.54 3.01
N PHE A 467 15.81 -8.28 3.45
CA PHE A 467 16.97 -7.79 4.17
C PHE A 467 17.16 -8.51 5.51
N GLY A 468 18.30 -9.21 5.62
CA GLY A 468 18.72 -9.94 6.82
C GLY A 468 19.63 -9.16 7.77
N ASP A 469 20.10 -7.98 7.36
CA ASP A 469 21.01 -7.12 8.10
C ASP A 469 20.66 -5.62 7.95
N TRP A 470 21.48 -4.74 8.54
CA TRP A 470 21.30 -3.29 8.51
C TRP A 470 22.08 -2.60 7.39
N HIS A 471 22.67 -3.35 6.44
CA HIS A 471 23.47 -2.79 5.35
C HIS A 471 22.68 -1.76 4.53
N ALA A 472 21.43 -2.07 4.21
CA ALA A 472 20.55 -1.16 3.49
C ALA A 472 20.45 0.21 4.19
N LEU A 473 20.17 0.23 5.50
CA LEU A 473 20.05 1.48 6.25
C LEU A 473 21.36 2.27 6.30
N ARG A 474 22.53 1.60 6.27
CA ARG A 474 23.82 2.30 6.16
C ARG A 474 23.96 3.03 4.84
N GLN A 475 23.51 2.43 3.73
CA GLN A 475 23.49 3.11 2.44
C GLN A 475 22.49 4.28 2.43
N LEU A 476 21.35 4.14 3.11
CA LEU A 476 20.35 5.21 3.19
C LEU A 476 20.86 6.47 3.91
N LEU A 477 21.89 6.37 4.77
CA LEU A 477 22.54 7.55 5.38
C LEU A 477 23.18 8.49 4.36
N ARG A 478 23.50 7.98 3.16
CA ARG A 478 24.10 8.75 2.06
C ARG A 478 23.06 9.55 1.27
N LEU A 479 21.77 9.37 1.54
CA LEU A 479 20.68 10.03 0.82
C LEU A 479 20.32 11.37 1.48
N PRO A 480 20.62 12.51 0.84
CA PRO A 480 20.59 13.82 1.52
C PRO A 480 19.19 14.34 1.85
N LYS A 481 18.15 13.86 1.16
CA LYS A 481 16.76 14.35 1.31
C LYS A 481 15.77 13.27 1.75
N LEU A 482 16.24 12.09 2.15
CA LEU A 482 15.35 11.01 2.55
C LEU A 482 14.61 11.39 3.84
N GLU A 483 13.29 11.51 3.72
CA GLU A 483 12.38 11.96 4.77
C GLU A 483 11.34 10.87 5.10
N HIS A 484 10.86 10.12 4.11
CA HIS A 484 9.81 9.12 4.27
C HIS A 484 10.32 7.72 3.91
N LEU A 485 10.15 6.77 4.82
CA LEU A 485 10.58 5.38 4.62
C LEU A 485 9.44 4.42 4.94
N LEU A 486 9.16 3.51 4.01
CA LEU A 486 8.36 2.31 4.30
C LEU A 486 9.34 1.15 4.49
N PHE A 487 9.53 0.73 5.73
CA PHE A 487 10.43 -0.36 6.11
C PHE A 487 9.78 -1.16 7.23
N ALA A 488 9.13 -2.24 6.84
CA ALA A 488 8.39 -3.14 7.71
C ALA A 488 8.41 -4.55 7.09
N ASP A 489 8.11 -5.56 7.90
CA ASP A 489 7.99 -6.95 7.44
C ASP A 489 9.27 -7.50 6.77
N CYS A 490 10.45 -7.03 7.19
CA CYS A 490 11.75 -7.53 6.74
C CYS A 490 12.33 -8.53 7.77
N PRO A 491 13.09 -9.58 7.35
CA PRO A 491 13.68 -10.55 8.28
C PRO A 491 14.49 -9.93 9.44
N ILE A 492 15.19 -8.82 9.20
CA ILE A 492 15.93 -8.08 10.24
C ILE A 492 15.01 -7.52 11.35
N MET A 493 13.77 -7.18 11.03
CA MET A 493 12.80 -6.60 11.97
C MET A 493 12.13 -7.67 12.85
N CYS A 494 12.05 -8.93 12.38
CA CYS A 494 11.39 -10.03 13.07
C CYS A 494 12.11 -10.50 14.34
N ARG A 495 13.31 -9.98 14.63
CA ARG A 495 14.11 -10.36 15.81
C ARG A 495 13.63 -9.72 17.11
N THR A 496 12.79 -8.68 17.01
CA THR A 496 12.35 -7.87 18.16
C THR A 496 10.86 -7.52 18.04
N SER A 497 10.29 -6.90 19.08
CA SER A 497 8.94 -6.33 18.99
C SER A 497 8.88 -5.24 17.91
N GLU A 498 7.68 -5.00 17.35
CA GLU A 498 7.46 -3.96 16.34
C GLU A 498 7.90 -2.57 16.82
N GLN A 499 7.59 -2.24 18.08
CA GLN A 499 7.97 -0.96 18.69
C GLN A 499 9.49 -0.83 18.81
N THR A 500 10.18 -1.89 19.27
CA THR A 500 11.64 -1.91 19.38
C THR A 500 12.31 -1.80 18.01
N ALA A 501 11.76 -2.48 16.99
CA ALA A 501 12.25 -2.44 15.63
C ALA A 501 12.08 -1.04 15.02
N ARG A 502 10.94 -0.38 15.28
CA ARG A 502 10.69 1.02 14.89
C ARG A 502 11.72 1.96 15.51
N GLN A 503 11.95 1.86 16.82
CA GLN A 503 12.97 2.67 17.51
C GLN A 503 14.38 2.47 16.92
N GLU A 504 14.74 1.23 16.57
CA GLU A 504 16.03 0.91 15.96
C GLU A 504 16.23 1.64 14.62
N VAL A 505 15.21 1.67 13.76
CA VAL A 505 15.25 2.41 12.48
C VAL A 505 15.34 3.91 12.71
N ILE A 506 14.55 4.45 13.65
CA ILE A 506 14.52 5.90 13.97
C ILE A 506 15.90 6.38 14.43
N ALA A 507 16.56 5.62 15.31
CA ALA A 507 17.89 5.98 15.81
C ALA A 507 18.97 5.89 14.72
N ARG A 508 18.85 4.92 13.80
CA ARG A 508 19.81 4.71 12.70
C ARG A 508 19.68 5.74 11.58
N LEU A 509 18.52 6.38 11.40
CA LEU A 509 18.27 7.34 10.33
C LEU A 509 17.85 8.72 10.90
N PRO A 510 18.81 9.62 11.16
CA PRO A 510 18.54 10.87 11.86
C PRO A 510 17.71 11.89 11.06
N SER A 511 17.68 11.80 9.72
CA SER A 511 16.94 12.73 8.85
C SER A 511 15.47 12.35 8.62
N LEU A 512 15.07 11.13 9.00
CA LEU A 512 13.76 10.58 8.64
C LEU A 512 12.63 11.31 9.38
N SER A 513 11.57 11.78 8.73
CA SER A 513 10.41 12.42 9.38
C SER A 513 9.21 11.48 9.51
N VAL A 514 9.05 10.52 8.60
CA VAL A 514 7.93 9.58 8.56
C VAL A 514 8.45 8.15 8.35
N LEU A 515 8.02 7.23 9.23
CA LEU A 515 8.32 5.80 9.10
C LEU A 515 7.02 5.01 9.05
N ASN A 516 6.84 4.18 8.03
CA ASN A 516 5.65 3.35 7.82
C ASN A 516 4.34 4.17 7.87
N ARG A 517 4.36 5.36 7.24
CA ARG A 517 3.24 6.33 7.19
C ARG A 517 2.86 6.95 8.54
N ILE A 518 3.70 6.80 9.56
CA ILE A 518 3.52 7.42 10.88
C ILE A 518 4.65 8.42 11.11
N GLU A 519 4.28 9.66 11.38
CA GLU A 519 5.22 10.75 11.73
C GLU A 519 6.04 10.37 12.96
N ILE A 520 7.31 10.80 12.97
CA ILE A 520 8.23 10.59 14.09
C ILE A 520 8.27 11.86 14.91
N CYS A 521 7.72 11.83 16.12
CA CYS A 521 7.76 12.98 17.01
C CYS A 521 9.14 13.15 17.67
N ALA A 522 9.43 14.36 18.15
CA ALA A 522 10.73 14.68 18.75
C ALA A 522 11.03 13.83 20.01
N ASP A 523 10.01 13.55 20.83
CA ASP A 523 10.15 12.74 22.04
C ASP A 523 10.40 11.26 21.71
N GLU A 524 9.71 10.71 20.71
CA GLU A 524 9.95 9.35 20.20
C GLU A 524 11.38 9.21 19.69
N ARG A 525 11.85 10.16 18.88
CA ARG A 525 13.23 10.17 18.38
C ARG A 525 14.23 10.22 19.52
N ARG A 526 14.05 11.15 20.46
CA ARG A 526 14.93 11.27 21.62
C ARG A 526 14.99 9.97 22.42
N GLY A 527 13.84 9.34 22.67
CA GLY A 527 13.76 8.05 23.34
C GLY A 527 14.51 6.96 22.58
N ALA A 528 14.25 6.83 21.27
CA ALA A 528 14.89 5.84 20.40
C ALA A 528 16.42 5.99 20.35
N GLU A 529 16.93 7.22 20.23
CA GLU A 529 18.35 7.52 20.18
C GLU A 529 19.06 7.19 21.51
N LEU A 530 18.44 7.49 22.66
CA LEU A 530 18.96 7.12 23.99
C LEU A 530 18.94 5.60 24.20
N ASP A 531 17.86 4.93 23.79
CA ASP A 531 17.75 3.47 23.88
C ASP A 531 18.79 2.77 22.99
N TYR A 532 19.09 3.34 21.82
CA TYR A 532 20.15 2.87 20.92
C TYR A 532 21.53 2.97 21.58
N LEU A 533 21.86 4.12 22.20
CA LEU A 533 23.12 4.30 22.92
C LEU A 533 23.28 3.26 24.06
N LYS A 534 22.24 3.04 24.86
CA LYS A 534 22.25 2.04 25.93
C LYS A 534 22.44 0.61 25.39
N ARG A 535 21.74 0.29 24.29
CA ARG A 535 21.77 -1.03 23.65
C ARG A 535 23.15 -1.39 23.09
N TYR A 536 23.79 -0.45 22.40
CA TYR A 536 25.06 -0.70 21.72
C TYR A 536 26.30 -0.31 22.55
N GLY A 537 26.14 0.39 23.66
CA GLY A 537 27.27 0.85 24.46
C GLY A 537 28.07 -0.28 25.12
N ALA A 538 27.43 -1.37 25.54
CA ALA A 538 28.13 -2.57 26.01
C ALA A 538 29.02 -3.17 24.91
N LEU A 539 28.48 -3.26 23.68
CA LEU A 539 29.19 -3.78 22.52
C LEU A 539 30.37 -2.85 22.16
N TRP A 540 30.14 -1.54 22.11
CA TRP A 540 31.17 -0.52 21.90
C TRP A 540 32.32 -0.67 22.91
N ARG A 541 32.01 -0.72 24.21
CA ARG A 541 33.01 -0.89 25.28
C ARG A 541 33.81 -2.17 25.11
N SER A 542 33.13 -3.28 24.83
CA SER A 542 33.76 -4.60 24.64
C SER A 542 34.64 -4.67 23.39
N SER A 543 34.33 -3.87 22.36
CA SER A 543 35.14 -3.75 21.14
C SER A 543 36.38 -2.86 21.30
N GLY A 544 36.67 -2.37 22.51
CA GLY A 544 37.81 -1.49 22.78
C GLY A 544 37.49 0.00 22.68
N GLY A 545 36.20 0.36 22.65
CA GLY A 545 35.73 1.73 22.68
C GLY A 545 36.13 2.47 23.97
N ALA A 546 36.69 3.66 23.81
CA ALA A 546 37.17 4.49 24.90
C ALA A 546 36.90 5.97 24.66
N HIS A 547 36.89 6.76 25.74
CA HIS A 547 36.90 8.21 25.65
C HIS A 547 38.23 8.64 25.02
N SER A 548 38.19 9.42 23.94
CA SER A 548 39.41 10.03 23.42
C SER A 548 39.68 11.31 24.23
N GLU A 549 40.90 11.47 24.72
CA GLU A 549 41.27 12.68 25.46
C GLU A 549 41.20 13.89 24.51
N SER A 550 40.47 14.93 24.91
CA SER A 550 40.38 16.18 24.15
C SER A 550 41.75 16.83 24.01
N ILE A 551 42.06 17.37 22.83
CA ILE A 551 43.18 18.31 22.68
C ILE A 551 42.89 19.51 23.62
N PRO A 552 43.85 19.96 24.46
CA PRO A 552 43.62 21.08 25.35
C PRO A 552 43.26 22.34 24.55
N GLY A 553 42.04 22.86 24.73
CA GLY A 553 41.63 24.18 24.20
C GLY A 553 40.36 24.24 23.36
N THR A 554 39.75 23.12 22.96
CA THR A 554 38.56 23.14 22.08
C THR A 554 37.22 22.88 22.78
N GLY A 555 37.20 22.51 24.07
CA GLY A 555 35.96 22.37 24.85
C GLY A 555 34.99 21.27 24.39
N ASP A 556 35.35 20.49 23.36
CA ASP A 556 34.52 19.42 22.82
C ASP A 556 34.72 18.13 23.63
N LYS A 557 33.72 17.79 24.44
CA LYS A 557 33.76 16.68 25.41
C LYS A 557 33.36 15.34 24.79
N SER A 558 33.45 15.15 23.46
CA SER A 558 32.67 14.09 22.82
C SER A 558 33.33 13.29 21.68
N CYS A 559 34.66 13.24 21.60
CA CYS A 559 35.30 12.29 20.69
C CYS A 559 35.41 10.90 21.36
N VAL A 560 34.74 9.90 20.77
CA VAL A 560 34.84 8.49 21.16
C VAL A 560 35.75 7.75 20.20
N SER A 561 36.66 6.93 20.74
CA SER A 561 37.37 5.93 19.96
C SER A 561 36.44 4.75 19.67
N MET A 562 36.44 4.26 18.42
CA MET A 562 35.61 3.13 17.99
C MET A 562 36.45 2.17 17.15
N ASP A 563 36.26 0.88 17.39
CA ASP A 563 36.75 -0.17 16.50
C ASP A 563 36.14 0.00 15.09
N PRO A 564 36.89 -0.23 13.99
CA PRO A 564 36.39 -0.05 12.64
C PRO A 564 35.17 -0.89 12.28
N VAL A 565 35.06 -2.13 12.80
CA VAL A 565 33.92 -3.01 12.55
C VAL A 565 32.69 -2.48 13.28
N PHE A 566 32.85 -2.06 14.55
CA PHE A 566 31.76 -1.44 15.29
C PHE A 566 31.29 -0.13 14.64
N ALA A 567 32.24 0.72 14.23
CA ALA A 567 31.93 1.99 13.56
C ALA A 567 31.20 1.78 12.23
N ASN A 568 31.55 0.74 11.48
CA ASN A 568 30.86 0.37 10.24
C ASN A 568 29.42 -0.10 10.53
N GLU A 569 29.21 -0.95 11.53
CA GLU A 569 27.87 -1.49 11.86
C GLU A 569 26.96 -0.46 12.57
N ASN A 570 27.55 0.51 13.29
CA ASN A 570 26.85 1.50 14.11
C ASN A 570 27.37 2.93 13.84
N PRO A 571 27.23 3.42 12.59
CA PRO A 571 27.84 4.68 12.15
C PRO A 571 27.30 5.93 12.86
N VAL A 572 26.08 5.87 13.40
CA VAL A 572 25.46 6.98 14.14
C VAL A 572 25.93 7.07 15.59
N PHE A 573 26.56 6.02 16.14
CA PHE A 573 26.87 5.93 17.57
C PHE A 573 27.75 7.09 18.07
N GLY A 574 28.81 7.43 17.34
CA GLY A 574 29.68 8.55 17.69
C GLY A 574 28.96 9.90 17.71
N ARG A 575 28.10 10.16 16.70
CA ARG A 575 27.29 11.39 16.65
C ARG A 575 26.28 11.48 17.79
N LEU A 576 25.69 10.35 18.19
CA LEU A 576 24.77 10.29 19.33
C LEU A 576 25.50 10.51 20.66
N CYS A 577 26.72 10.00 20.82
CA CYS A 577 27.57 10.30 21.99
C CYS A 577 27.87 11.81 22.06
N SER A 578 28.14 12.46 20.93
CA SER A 578 28.29 13.93 20.87
C SER A 578 27.04 14.69 21.25
N LYS A 579 25.86 14.13 20.96
CA LYS A 579 24.57 14.78 21.25
C LYS A 579 24.11 14.60 22.69
N TYR A 580 24.28 13.41 23.27
CA TYR A 580 23.69 13.04 24.57
C TYR A 580 24.72 12.73 25.67
N GLY A 581 25.99 12.60 25.32
CA GLY A 581 27.03 12.07 26.20
C GLY A 581 27.26 10.58 26.01
N ILE A 582 28.39 10.10 26.51
CA ILE A 582 28.73 8.68 26.53
C ILE A 582 27.91 8.01 27.63
N PRO A 583 27.27 6.85 27.38
CA PRO A 583 26.49 6.19 28.43
C PRO A 583 27.40 5.65 29.54
N ASP A 584 26.92 5.71 30.78
CA ASP A 584 27.69 5.24 31.94
C ASP A 584 27.77 3.70 31.99
N ASP A 585 28.87 3.17 32.56
CA ASP A 585 29.09 1.71 32.70
C ASP A 585 27.94 0.97 33.43
N GLY A 586 27.13 1.69 34.23
CA GLY A 586 25.94 1.16 34.91
C GLY A 586 24.68 1.06 34.03
N GLU A 587 24.61 1.81 32.93
CA GLU A 587 23.44 1.88 32.03
C GLU A 587 23.40 0.72 31.01
N PHE A 588 24.51 0.01 30.84
CA PHE A 588 24.66 -1.13 29.93
C PHE A 588 24.05 -2.44 30.44
N LYS A 589 23.66 -2.50 31.71
CA LYS A 589 23.13 -3.72 32.32
C LYS A 589 21.72 -3.99 31.78
N GLN A 590 21.58 -5.05 30.98
CA GLN A 590 20.27 -5.58 30.59
C GLN A 590 19.45 -5.87 31.86
N VAL A 591 18.30 -5.22 32.01
CA VAL A 591 17.36 -5.53 33.09
C VAL A 591 16.79 -6.91 32.81
N THR A 592 17.26 -7.93 33.52
CA THR A 592 16.80 -9.32 33.39
C THR A 592 15.35 -9.42 33.84
N HIS A 593 14.47 -9.89 32.95
CA HIS A 593 13.04 -10.09 33.22
C HIS A 593 12.73 -11.34 34.08
N SER A 594 13.75 -12.01 34.62
CA SER A 594 13.59 -13.18 35.47
C SER A 594 13.23 -12.76 36.90
N LEU A 595 11.99 -13.01 37.32
CA LEU A 595 11.48 -12.78 38.68
C LEU A 595 12.34 -13.43 39.79
N LYS A 596 13.18 -14.42 39.46
CA LYS A 596 14.09 -15.08 40.41
C LYS A 596 15.47 -14.43 40.51
N GLU A 597 15.93 -13.74 39.46
CA GLU A 597 17.29 -13.17 39.39
C GLU A 597 17.34 -11.68 39.77
N GLY A 598 16.19 -10.99 39.88
CA GLY A 598 16.08 -9.60 40.33
C GLY A 598 15.73 -9.40 41.81
N LEU A 599 15.86 -10.43 42.64
CA LEU A 599 15.49 -10.39 44.07
C LEU A 599 16.67 -9.97 44.94
N LYS A 600 16.61 -8.75 45.49
CA LYS A 600 17.61 -8.16 46.37
C LYS A 600 17.37 -8.52 47.84
N SER A 601 18.41 -8.92 48.56
CA SER A 601 18.38 -9.26 49.97
C SER A 601 18.51 -8.01 50.84
N ILE A 602 17.41 -7.54 51.39
CA ILE A 602 17.32 -6.31 52.19
C ILE A 602 17.12 -6.65 53.67
N THR A 603 17.85 -5.96 54.54
CA THR A 603 17.73 -6.11 56.01
C THR A 603 16.79 -5.05 56.57
N PHE A 604 15.71 -5.48 57.22
CA PHE A 604 14.81 -4.60 57.95
C PHE A 604 15.23 -4.52 59.41
N VAL A 605 15.39 -3.31 59.93
CA VAL A 605 15.77 -3.04 61.32
C VAL A 605 14.65 -2.26 61.99
N LEU A 606 14.07 -2.80 63.06
CA LEU A 606 13.09 -2.08 63.86
C LEU A 606 13.80 -1.05 64.75
N ASP A 607 13.56 0.23 64.48
CA ASP A 607 14.17 1.36 65.17
C ASP A 607 13.12 2.04 66.04
N TYR A 608 13.30 1.95 67.36
CA TYR A 608 12.43 2.60 68.34
C TYR A 608 13.25 3.23 69.48
N PRO A 609 12.81 4.38 70.03
CA PRO A 609 13.53 5.05 71.12
C PRO A 609 13.55 4.16 72.37
N LYS A 610 14.75 3.88 72.89
CA LYS A 610 15.03 3.00 74.05
C LYS A 610 14.34 3.43 75.37
N THR A 611 13.62 4.54 75.38
CA THR A 611 12.87 5.10 76.52
C THR A 611 11.36 4.82 76.46
N ALA A 612 10.85 4.25 75.37
CA ALA A 612 9.44 3.87 75.24
C ALA A 612 9.27 2.36 75.49
N ASN A 613 8.34 1.98 76.38
CA ASN A 613 7.94 0.59 76.54
C ASN A 613 7.50 0.05 75.17
N CYS A 614 8.13 -1.05 74.72
CA CYS A 614 7.76 -1.72 73.46
C CYS A 614 6.24 -2.02 73.49
N PRO A 615 5.46 -1.60 72.48
CA PRO A 615 4.03 -1.84 72.46
C PRO A 615 3.72 -3.33 72.63
N THR A 616 2.86 -3.68 73.58
CA THR A 616 2.45 -5.07 73.85
C THR A 616 1.92 -5.73 72.58
N GLY A 617 2.65 -6.73 72.06
CA GLY A 617 2.28 -7.49 70.86
C GLY A 617 3.23 -7.35 69.65
N VAL A 618 4.21 -6.45 69.70
CA VAL A 618 5.26 -6.30 68.66
C VAL A 618 6.28 -7.44 68.75
N SER A 619 6.79 -7.87 67.60
CA SER A 619 7.79 -8.95 67.50
C SER A 619 9.05 -8.68 68.32
N THR A 620 9.61 -9.69 68.99
CA THR A 620 10.91 -9.60 69.70
C THR A 620 12.11 -9.57 68.74
N GLN A 621 11.87 -9.83 67.45
CA GLN A 621 12.90 -9.85 66.42
C GLN A 621 13.20 -8.42 65.94
N GLN A 622 14.37 -7.90 66.30
CA GLN A 622 14.80 -6.53 65.91
C GLN A 622 15.20 -6.44 64.43
N ASN A 623 15.75 -7.51 63.84
CA ASN A 623 16.26 -7.51 62.48
C ASN A 623 15.69 -8.68 61.66
N VAL A 624 15.22 -8.41 60.44
CA VAL A 624 14.64 -9.41 59.53
C VAL A 624 15.18 -9.21 58.12
N VAL A 625 15.76 -10.25 57.52
CA VAL A 625 16.20 -10.20 56.12
C VAL A 625 15.07 -10.71 55.20
N ARG A 626 14.80 -9.98 54.11
CA ARG A 626 13.84 -10.37 53.08
C ARG A 626 14.36 -10.10 51.68
N ARG A 627 13.98 -10.97 50.75
CA ARG A 627 14.29 -10.82 49.33
C ARG A 627 13.16 -10.06 48.63
N LEU A 628 13.48 -8.91 48.04
CA LEU A 628 12.52 -7.99 47.42
C LEU A 628 12.85 -7.75 45.95
N HIS A 629 11.81 -7.55 45.16
CA HIS A 629 11.93 -7.23 43.74
C HIS A 629 11.79 -5.72 43.54
N ASP A 630 12.55 -5.13 42.61
CA ASP A 630 12.59 -3.69 42.39
C ASP A 630 11.22 -3.07 42.06
N ARG A 631 10.35 -3.82 41.36
CA ARG A 631 8.98 -3.38 41.02
C ARG A 631 7.96 -3.41 42.17
N MET A 632 8.34 -3.83 43.37
CA MET A 632 7.40 -3.81 44.50
C MET A 632 7.09 -2.35 44.88
N MET A 633 5.82 -2.00 45.01
CA MET A 633 5.43 -0.65 45.45
C MET A 633 5.72 -0.45 46.94
N VAL A 634 6.12 0.76 47.34
CA VAL A 634 6.37 1.14 48.74
C VAL A 634 5.14 0.86 49.62
N GLY A 635 3.92 1.06 49.11
CA GLY A 635 2.69 0.73 49.84
C GLY A 635 2.59 -0.76 50.18
N HIS A 636 2.92 -1.65 49.23
CA HIS A 636 2.98 -3.09 49.48
C HIS A 636 4.10 -3.45 50.45
N LEU A 637 5.25 -2.75 50.37
CA LEU A 637 6.36 -2.93 51.29
C LEU A 637 5.95 -2.57 52.72
N ARG A 638 5.21 -1.46 52.93
CA ARG A 638 4.65 -1.11 54.24
C ARG A 638 3.72 -2.22 54.76
N MET A 639 2.78 -2.70 53.95
CA MET A 639 1.91 -3.80 54.36
C MET A 639 2.69 -5.06 54.78
N MET A 640 3.77 -5.36 54.06
CA MET A 640 4.66 -6.46 54.42
C MET A 640 5.37 -6.21 55.76
N VAL A 641 5.96 -5.04 55.97
CA VAL A 641 6.64 -4.66 57.22
C VAL A 641 5.72 -4.77 58.44
N ARG A 642 4.47 -4.31 58.34
CA ARG A 642 3.46 -4.50 59.41
C ARG A 642 3.29 -5.96 59.81
N ARG A 643 3.26 -6.87 58.83
CA ARG A 643 3.16 -8.31 59.08
C ARG A 643 4.45 -8.89 59.66
N LEU A 644 5.61 -8.45 59.16
CA LEU A 644 6.92 -8.94 59.60
C LEU A 644 7.18 -8.64 61.08
N PHE A 645 6.87 -7.43 61.54
CA PHE A 645 7.11 -7.00 62.92
C PHE A 645 5.87 -7.08 63.82
N LYS A 646 4.74 -7.59 63.29
CA LYS A 646 3.45 -7.69 64.00
C LYS A 646 3.00 -6.34 64.58
N LEU A 647 3.13 -5.26 63.79
CA LEU A 647 2.77 -3.91 64.21
C LEU A 647 1.23 -3.75 64.24
N PRO A 648 0.64 -3.26 65.36
CA PRO A 648 -0.78 -2.95 65.43
C PRO A 648 -1.21 -1.92 64.37
N PRO A 649 -2.48 -1.91 63.92
CA PRO A 649 -2.99 -0.93 62.96
C PRO A 649 -2.75 0.52 63.37
N ALA A 650 -2.86 0.80 64.67
CA ALA A 650 -2.70 2.14 65.26
C ALA A 650 -1.26 2.68 65.24
N VAL A 651 -0.26 1.83 65.02
CA VAL A 651 1.15 2.26 64.97
C VAL A 651 1.47 2.80 63.58
N SER A 652 1.97 4.03 63.52
CA SER A 652 2.55 4.64 62.32
C SER A 652 4.07 4.47 62.34
N TYR A 653 4.67 4.36 61.17
CA TYR A 653 6.11 4.23 61.03
C TYR A 653 6.58 4.71 59.66
N ASP A 654 7.82 5.18 59.63
CA ASP A 654 8.54 5.48 58.40
C ASP A 654 9.49 4.36 58.01
N LEU A 655 9.70 4.26 56.70
CA LEU A 655 10.70 3.39 56.11
C LEU A 655 11.84 4.26 55.59
N VAL A 656 13.02 4.09 56.14
CA VAL A 656 14.20 4.88 55.81
C VAL A 656 15.32 3.96 55.35
N VAL A 657 15.85 4.20 54.16
CA VAL A 657 16.95 3.42 53.59
C VAL A 657 18.29 4.00 53.98
N GLN A 658 19.20 3.11 54.32
CA GLN A 658 20.63 3.38 54.40
C GLN A 658 21.39 2.30 53.62
N GLY A 659 21.87 2.67 52.43
CA GLY A 659 22.69 1.79 51.61
C GLY A 659 24.18 1.89 51.90
N GLU A 660 24.99 0.94 51.43
CA GLU A 660 26.45 0.89 51.68
C GLU A 660 27.18 2.16 51.15
N ARG A 661 26.70 2.72 50.03
CA ARG A 661 27.18 4.00 49.47
C ARG A 661 26.84 5.22 50.35
N HIS A 662 25.77 5.12 51.15
CA HIS A 662 25.26 6.18 52.02
C HIS A 662 25.82 6.07 53.46
N GLN A 663 26.35 4.91 53.87
CA GLN A 663 27.04 4.74 55.16
C GLN A 663 28.32 5.59 55.26
N LYS A 664 29.00 5.88 54.14
CA LYS A 664 30.19 6.74 54.12
C LYS A 664 29.90 8.23 54.37
N ILE A 665 28.65 8.67 54.16
CA ILE A 665 28.24 10.09 54.24
C ILE A 665 27.11 10.31 55.26
N ASN A 666 26.70 9.24 55.97
CA ASN A 666 25.61 9.24 56.96
C ASN A 666 24.30 9.85 56.43
N SER A 667 23.99 9.62 55.15
CA SER A 667 22.75 10.09 54.53
C SER A 667 21.69 9.00 54.56
N GLU A 668 20.45 9.42 54.78
CA GLU A 668 19.28 8.57 54.89
C GLU A 668 18.23 9.01 53.87
N VAL A 669 17.60 8.05 53.19
CA VAL A 669 16.59 8.32 52.17
C VAL A 669 15.24 7.79 52.64
N LEU A 670 14.26 8.70 52.77
CA LEU A 670 12.90 8.35 53.16
C LEU A 670 12.14 7.73 51.98
N LEU A 671 11.44 6.63 52.22
CA LEU A 671 10.48 6.07 51.28
C LEU A 671 9.17 6.87 51.42
N ASP A 672 9.08 7.95 50.65
CA ASP A 672 8.10 9.02 50.75
C ASP A 672 6.75 8.74 50.04
N ALA A 673 6.73 7.90 49.00
CA ALA A 673 5.56 7.75 48.14
C ALA A 673 5.13 6.28 47.98
N ASP A 674 3.91 5.95 48.42
CA ASP A 674 3.39 4.57 48.42
C ASP A 674 3.18 3.99 47.01
N THR A 675 2.95 4.85 46.01
CA THR A 675 2.79 4.46 44.59
C THR A 675 4.12 4.26 43.86
N ARG A 676 5.25 4.57 44.51
CA ARG A 676 6.58 4.46 43.90
C ARG A 676 7.13 3.05 44.07
N GLU A 677 7.84 2.57 43.06
CA GLU A 677 8.53 1.27 43.11
C GLU A 677 9.82 1.36 43.95
N ILE A 678 10.19 0.29 44.68
CA ILE A 678 11.43 0.31 45.48
C ILE A 678 12.69 0.47 44.64
N GLY A 679 12.66 0.04 43.38
CA GLY A 679 13.77 0.18 42.42
C GLY A 679 14.17 1.64 42.17
N PHE A 680 13.24 2.59 42.35
CA PHE A 680 13.54 4.03 42.28
C PHE A 680 14.60 4.46 43.30
N TYR A 681 14.64 3.80 44.47
CA TYR A 681 15.57 4.14 45.54
C TYR A 681 16.94 3.45 45.40
N CYS A 682 17.18 2.76 44.26
CA CYS A 682 18.46 2.15 43.90
C CYS A 682 19.06 1.21 44.97
N LEU A 683 18.21 0.43 45.66
CA LEU A 683 18.66 -0.52 46.70
C LEU A 683 19.59 -1.59 46.14
N GLU A 684 20.54 -2.06 46.94
CA GLU A 684 21.48 -3.15 46.63
C GLU A 684 21.38 -4.32 47.63
N ASP A 685 21.99 -5.46 47.29
CA ASP A 685 22.07 -6.61 48.20
C ASP A 685 22.84 -6.23 49.48
N GLY A 686 22.22 -6.44 50.63
CA GLY A 686 22.81 -6.12 51.94
C GLY A 686 22.37 -4.77 52.53
N ASP A 687 21.67 -3.93 51.75
CA ASP A 687 21.18 -2.64 52.23
C ASP A 687 20.18 -2.77 53.38
N VAL A 688 20.10 -1.70 54.19
CA VAL A 688 19.29 -1.66 55.42
C VAL A 688 18.12 -0.71 55.26
N ILE A 689 16.92 -1.17 55.62
CA ILE A 689 15.72 -0.35 55.79
C ILE A 689 15.37 -0.27 57.28
N PHE A 690 15.47 0.92 57.84
CA PHE A 690 15.01 1.20 59.20
C PHE A 690 13.49 1.43 59.20
N VAL A 691 12.83 0.71 60.09
CA VAL A 691 11.40 0.84 60.40
C VAL A 691 11.29 1.70 61.64
N ARG A 692 11.14 3.01 61.46
CA ARG A 692 11.10 3.98 62.54
C ARG A 692 9.68 4.17 63.03
N LEU A 693 9.40 3.67 64.24
CA LEU A 693 8.08 3.80 64.83
C LEU A 693 7.87 5.24 65.31
N HIS A 694 6.69 5.77 65.03
CA HIS A 694 6.19 7.00 65.63
C HIS A 694 5.25 6.64 66.79
N ASN A 695 5.29 7.42 67.86
CA ASN A 695 4.38 7.26 69.00
C ASN A 695 2.97 7.74 68.67
#